data_AF-A0A225X0W7-F1
#
_entry.id   AF-A0A225X0W7-F1
#
_cell.length_a   1.000
_cell.length_b   1.000
_cell.length_c   1.000
_cell.angle_alpha   90.00
_cell.angle_beta   90.00
_cell.angle_gamma   90.00
#
_symmetry.space_group_name_H-M   'P 1'
#
loop_
_entity.id
_entity.type
_entity.pdbx_description
1 polymer ?
#
loop_
_entity_poly.entity_id
_entity_poly.type
_entity_poly.pdbx_seq_one_letter_code
_entity_poly.pdbx_strand_id
1 'polypeptide(L)'
;MIRSEMERNIKHVAKDIQLQYANVNSLDIVIVLDCTASMLRWIDESKTAIISIINNVKSDHPNAFVRVGFVAYRDFCDGDKRLEIQDLTADVANVQRFISSLEAFGGGDSPEDIPGGLKAALAMSFESEARRIVLVCDAPCHGRRFRHMEDDDTYRRQINRSPNICAQMRKMAKRGIDFTFVEIRPEFTAKMAAVLQEEFKSVVSHDGFDRDFQLVSLSNAGDAALRRFANVIRSTASSSISASKERSAITSSKGVVGTGGHTFGGQNRPTSLVPILEGNDKEESVKSVVAPPEVKLLDWSELDRSPMITAVRHSLHFQQNEYVDWENLALKHTQQETTIRFAKSCFAKGAMRSAHALYDCKMDTYLIAKIYFGKAAARYASSKNSLEDDVKTQIVAKRLATEFSLSECVENAVDFIFTCWYEIKDSVEAGLSPSMSMFTAEPYIDGEYRKYNNNNGWIRDDGLNLSETAQAFSHFTWQKTFGQLVVVDLQGVGCIFTDPQIHSKNETFGCGNLSEVGMTAFFATHECNDICKALGLKAVKHTEMKPKEIASKAKKLSKKVANKAMTCSCPLCGSMTMVRRSEFIAAYQEGREVYCEPCIAKSEEKLRQKCNVCKKKFTFSPYWHSMKGMESPTSCKTCEKSVNSNFKQSSP
;
A
#
# COMPACT_ATOMS: atom_id res chain seq x y z
N MET A 1 -0.99 -20.19 28.33
CA MET A 1 -0.66 -20.48 26.92
C MET A 1 -0.88 -19.27 26.00
N ILE A 2 -2.08 -18.68 25.96
CA ILE A 2 -2.40 -17.52 25.09
C ILE A 2 -1.56 -16.27 25.40
N ARG A 3 -1.41 -15.88 26.68
CA ARG A 3 -0.58 -14.71 27.06
C ARG A 3 0.90 -14.91 26.75
N SER A 4 1.42 -16.12 26.96
CA SER A 4 2.81 -16.48 26.65
C SER A 4 3.10 -16.47 25.15
N GLU A 5 2.09 -16.78 24.32
CA GLU A 5 2.18 -16.73 22.86
C GLU A 5 2.26 -15.31 22.32
N MET A 6 1.36 -14.44 22.78
CA MET A 6 1.42 -13.01 22.45
C MET A 6 2.76 -12.40 22.87
N GLU A 7 3.29 -12.75 24.04
CA GLU A 7 4.60 -12.26 24.50
C GLU A 7 5.76 -12.80 23.66
N ARG A 8 5.68 -14.04 23.15
CA ARG A 8 6.62 -14.56 22.16
C ARG A 8 6.55 -13.77 20.84
N ASN A 9 5.35 -13.50 20.34
CA ASN A 9 5.14 -12.78 19.09
C ASN A 9 5.61 -11.32 19.17
N ILE A 10 5.37 -10.63 20.29
CA ILE A 10 5.92 -9.28 20.53
C ILE A 10 7.44 -9.31 20.49
N LYS A 11 8.07 -10.27 21.19
CA LYS A 11 9.54 -10.40 21.19
C LYS A 11 10.10 -10.72 19.81
N HIS A 12 9.42 -11.57 19.05
CA HIS A 12 9.80 -11.94 17.69
C HIS A 12 9.73 -10.73 16.76
N VAL A 13 8.58 -10.05 16.67
CA VAL A 13 8.43 -8.85 15.84
C VAL A 13 9.40 -7.75 16.30
N ALA A 14 9.60 -7.54 17.61
CA ALA A 14 10.59 -6.57 18.09
C ALA A 14 12.02 -6.91 17.68
N LYS A 15 12.41 -8.20 17.73
CA LYS A 15 13.71 -8.68 17.28
C LYS A 15 13.86 -8.52 15.77
N ASP A 16 12.83 -8.81 15.00
CA ASP A 16 12.86 -8.68 13.54
C ASP A 16 12.90 -7.23 13.11
N ILE A 17 12.15 -6.34 13.79
CA ILE A 17 12.32 -4.89 13.64
C ILE A 17 13.77 -4.52 13.92
N GLN A 18 14.39 -4.99 15.02
CA GLN A 18 15.79 -4.66 15.32
C GLN A 18 16.76 -5.18 14.25
N LEU A 19 16.60 -6.44 13.79
CA LEU A 19 17.47 -7.05 12.78
C LEU A 19 17.30 -6.41 11.39
N GLN A 20 16.06 -6.17 10.97
CA GLN A 20 15.77 -5.48 9.70
C GLN A 20 16.18 -4.01 9.79
N TYR A 21 15.90 -3.29 10.87
CA TYR A 21 16.24 -1.86 10.97
C TYR A 21 17.71 -1.59 11.29
N ALA A 22 18.48 -2.57 11.77
CA ALA A 22 19.93 -2.46 11.93
C ALA A 22 20.68 -2.58 10.59
N ASN A 23 20.18 -3.38 9.63
CA ASN A 23 20.84 -3.59 8.33
C ASN A 23 20.22 -2.77 7.18
N VAL A 24 18.93 -2.43 7.24
CA VAL A 24 18.12 -1.92 6.10
C VAL A 24 17.88 -0.40 6.15
N ASN A 25 18.63 0.34 6.98
CA ASN A 25 18.56 1.81 6.99
C ASN A 25 19.90 2.47 6.62
N SER A 26 20.72 1.85 5.77
CA SER A 26 21.92 2.50 5.23
C SER A 26 21.62 3.12 3.86
N LEU A 27 21.96 4.40 3.67
CA LEU A 27 21.82 5.13 2.41
C LEU A 27 23.14 5.80 2.02
N ASP A 28 23.63 5.48 0.82
CA ASP A 28 24.69 6.23 0.15
C ASP A 28 24.07 7.10 -0.93
N ILE A 29 24.21 8.41 -0.80
CA ILE A 29 23.74 9.38 -1.79
C ILE A 29 24.92 10.21 -2.30
N VAL A 30 25.06 10.30 -3.62
CA VAL A 30 26.07 11.14 -4.27
C VAL A 30 25.39 12.19 -5.12
N ILE A 31 25.72 13.46 -4.88
CA ILE A 31 25.23 14.58 -5.68
C ILE A 31 26.31 14.96 -6.69
N VAL A 32 25.94 14.98 -7.96
CA VAL A 32 26.79 15.38 -9.08
C VAL A 32 26.21 16.68 -9.61
N LEU A 33 26.88 17.80 -9.34
CA LEU A 33 26.37 19.14 -9.59
C LEU A 33 27.25 19.89 -10.58
N ASP A 34 26.61 20.48 -11.58
CA ASP A 34 27.19 21.48 -12.45
C ASP A 34 27.59 22.73 -11.65
N CYS A 35 28.87 23.10 -11.70
CA CYS A 35 29.41 24.24 -10.94
C CYS A 35 29.93 25.37 -11.83
N THR A 36 29.38 25.51 -13.04
CA THR A 36 29.64 26.64 -13.94
C THR A 36 28.96 27.92 -13.48
N ALA A 37 29.29 29.05 -14.13
CA ALA A 37 28.82 30.37 -13.70
C ALA A 37 27.28 30.52 -13.61
N SER A 38 26.51 29.85 -14.48
CA SER A 38 25.04 29.89 -14.44
C SER A 38 24.44 29.15 -13.24
N MET A 39 25.24 28.32 -12.56
CA MET A 39 24.79 27.45 -11.48
C MET A 39 24.93 28.05 -10.08
N LEU A 40 25.44 29.28 -9.93
CA LEU A 40 25.72 29.92 -8.63
C LEU A 40 24.58 29.77 -7.60
N ARG A 41 23.35 30.05 -8.01
CA ARG A 41 22.16 29.94 -7.13
C ARG A 41 21.87 28.49 -6.71
N TRP A 42 22.16 27.51 -7.56
CA TRP A 42 21.93 26.09 -7.30
C TRP A 42 23.01 25.47 -6.40
N ILE A 43 24.24 25.99 -6.46
CA ILE A 43 25.32 25.61 -5.53
C ILE A 43 24.97 26.03 -4.11
N ASP A 44 24.50 27.27 -3.91
CA ASP A 44 24.09 27.74 -2.59
C ASP A 44 22.89 26.95 -2.04
N GLU A 45 21.92 26.62 -2.88
CA GLU A 45 20.74 25.84 -2.48
C GLU A 45 21.05 24.37 -2.22
N SER A 46 22.08 23.82 -2.88
CA SER A 46 22.58 22.48 -2.58
C SER A 46 23.10 22.35 -1.15
N LYS A 47 23.60 23.44 -0.54
CA LYS A 47 24.00 23.47 0.88
C LYS A 47 22.78 23.23 1.78
N THR A 48 21.69 23.94 1.54
CA THR A 48 20.44 23.83 2.29
C THR A 48 19.75 22.47 2.05
N ALA A 49 19.76 21.99 0.80
CA ALA A 49 19.17 20.71 0.43
C ALA A 49 19.85 19.55 1.18
N ILE A 50 21.18 19.54 1.31
CA ILE A 50 21.90 18.46 2.01
C ILE A 50 21.62 18.44 3.50
N ILE A 51 21.56 19.61 4.15
CA ILE A 51 21.13 19.73 5.55
C ILE A 51 19.73 19.13 5.74
N SER A 52 18.83 19.47 4.82
CA SER A 52 17.46 18.97 4.81
C SER A 52 17.41 17.45 4.63
N ILE A 53 18.16 16.88 3.68
CA ILE A 53 18.22 15.43 3.45
C ILE A 53 18.61 14.69 4.73
N ILE A 54 19.67 15.12 5.40
CA ILE A 54 20.18 14.37 6.56
C ILE A 54 19.25 14.51 7.76
N ASN A 55 18.73 15.71 8.02
CA ASN A 55 17.79 15.93 9.11
C ASN A 55 16.46 15.20 8.85
N ASN A 56 16.00 15.15 7.59
CA ASN A 56 14.74 14.52 7.23
C ASN A 56 14.86 13.00 7.13
N VAL A 57 15.96 12.45 6.61
CA VAL A 57 16.19 11.00 6.65
C VAL A 57 16.33 10.53 8.09
N LYS A 58 16.95 11.32 8.98
CA LYS A 58 16.92 11.05 10.44
C LYS A 58 15.54 11.26 11.07
N SER A 59 14.69 12.13 10.53
CA SER A 59 13.32 12.33 11.03
C SER A 59 12.40 11.19 10.60
N ASP A 60 12.39 10.86 9.31
CA ASP A 60 11.56 9.80 8.71
C ASP A 60 12.10 8.40 9.10
N HIS A 61 13.41 8.29 9.31
CA HIS A 61 14.12 7.06 9.68
C HIS A 61 15.19 7.33 10.77
N PRO A 62 14.81 7.41 12.06
CA PRO A 62 15.70 7.76 13.19
C PRO A 62 16.96 6.92 13.34
N ASN A 63 16.95 5.69 12.81
CA ASN A 63 18.08 4.75 12.87
C ASN A 63 18.84 4.64 11.53
N ALA A 64 18.62 5.56 10.59
CA ALA A 64 19.28 5.52 9.29
C ALA A 64 20.72 6.04 9.32
N PHE A 65 21.63 5.21 8.81
CA PHE A 65 23.02 5.53 8.57
C PHE A 65 23.17 6.11 7.16
N VAL A 66 23.39 7.42 7.05
CA VAL A 66 23.48 8.11 5.75
C VAL A 66 24.92 8.54 5.50
N ARG A 67 25.46 8.20 4.32
CA ARG A 67 26.69 8.78 3.81
C ARG A 67 26.39 9.63 2.58
N VAL A 68 26.98 10.82 2.55
CA VAL A 68 26.80 11.79 1.46
C VAL A 68 28.15 11.99 0.77
N GLY A 69 28.14 11.88 -0.55
CA GLY A 69 29.24 12.24 -1.44
C GLY A 69 28.84 13.39 -2.35
N PHE A 70 29.83 14.13 -2.83
CA PHE A 70 29.59 15.28 -3.72
C PHE A 70 30.64 15.32 -4.83
N VAL A 71 30.19 15.59 -6.06
CA VAL A 71 31.05 15.81 -7.22
C VAL A 71 30.62 17.12 -7.86
N ALA A 72 31.48 18.13 -7.76
CA ALA A 72 31.37 19.34 -8.55
C ALA A 72 32.06 19.10 -9.89
N TYR A 73 31.33 19.24 -10.99
CA TYR A 73 31.89 19.12 -12.33
C TYR A 73 31.69 20.41 -13.14
N ARG A 74 32.59 20.63 -14.09
CA ARG A 74 32.59 21.72 -15.07
C ARG A 74 33.13 21.17 -16.41
N ASP A 75 33.58 22.01 -17.33
CA ASP A 75 34.06 21.57 -18.64
C ASP A 75 35.59 21.43 -18.75
N PHE A 76 36.07 20.85 -19.86
CA PHE A 76 37.47 20.67 -20.18
C PHE A 76 38.28 21.98 -20.25
N CYS A 77 37.61 23.10 -20.50
CA CYS A 77 38.24 24.42 -20.52
C CYS A 77 38.62 24.93 -19.11
N ASP A 78 38.08 24.33 -18.05
CA ASP A 78 38.23 24.81 -16.66
C ASP A 78 39.44 24.23 -15.90
N GLY A 79 40.34 23.57 -16.62
CA GLY A 79 41.65 23.13 -16.10
C GLY A 79 41.57 22.24 -14.87
N ASP A 80 42.37 22.54 -13.84
CA ASP A 80 42.51 21.71 -12.64
C ASP A 80 41.26 21.67 -11.76
N LYS A 81 40.38 22.67 -11.88
CA LYS A 81 39.11 22.72 -11.16
C LYS A 81 37.94 22.12 -11.96
N ARG A 82 38.22 21.42 -13.06
CA ARG A 82 37.19 20.69 -13.83
C ARG A 82 36.39 19.72 -12.97
N LEU A 83 37.04 19.04 -12.02
CA LEU A 83 36.39 18.10 -11.10
C LEU A 83 36.88 18.34 -9.66
N GLU A 84 35.97 18.62 -8.75
CA GLU A 84 36.24 18.68 -7.31
C GLU A 84 35.35 17.65 -6.61
N ILE A 85 35.97 16.77 -5.79
CA ILE A 85 35.32 15.56 -5.29
C ILE A 85 35.40 15.52 -3.77
N GLN A 86 34.24 15.29 -3.13
CA GLN A 86 34.11 14.90 -1.74
C GLN A 86 33.57 13.46 -1.69
N ASP A 87 34.40 12.54 -1.21
CA ASP A 87 34.03 11.14 -1.05
C ASP A 87 32.88 10.95 -0.05
N LEU A 88 32.17 9.83 -0.21
CA LEU A 88 31.09 9.38 0.67
C LEU A 88 31.54 9.38 2.13
N THR A 89 30.87 10.19 2.96
CA THR A 89 31.15 10.26 4.39
C THR A 89 29.87 10.45 5.21
N ALA A 90 29.86 9.96 6.45
CA ALA A 90 28.81 10.26 7.42
C ALA A 90 29.01 11.64 8.10
N ASP A 91 30.17 12.27 7.92
CA ASP A 91 30.47 13.61 8.45
C ASP A 91 29.86 14.71 7.57
N VAL A 92 28.64 15.08 7.93
CA VAL A 92 27.86 16.16 7.32
C VAL A 92 28.59 17.49 7.32
N ALA A 93 29.27 17.81 8.42
CA ALA A 93 29.94 19.09 8.57
C ALA A 93 31.12 19.20 7.59
N ASN A 94 31.74 18.08 7.24
CA ASN A 94 32.74 18.04 6.18
C ASN A 94 32.13 18.33 4.80
N VAL A 95 31.04 17.65 4.44
CA VAL A 95 30.35 17.87 3.16
C VAL A 95 29.86 19.32 3.02
N GLN A 96 29.33 19.91 4.10
CA GLN A 96 28.93 21.32 4.12
C GLN A 96 30.09 22.27 3.87
N ARG A 97 31.23 22.04 4.54
CA ARG A 97 32.44 22.85 4.35
C ARG A 97 32.95 22.75 2.92
N PHE A 98 32.96 21.55 2.36
CA PHE A 98 33.35 21.33 0.97
C PHE A 98 32.48 22.13 0.00
N ILE A 99 31.15 22.03 0.11
CA ILE A 99 30.24 22.77 -0.80
C ILE A 99 30.33 24.28 -0.57
N SER A 100 30.57 24.70 0.67
CA SER A 100 30.78 26.12 1.00
C SER A 100 32.06 26.68 0.39
N SER A 101 33.05 25.84 0.08
CA SER A 101 34.28 26.23 -0.63
C SER A 101 34.15 26.26 -2.16
N LEU A 102 33.06 25.74 -2.72
CA LEU A 102 32.85 25.72 -4.17
C LEU A 102 32.50 27.12 -4.67
N GLU A 103 33.17 27.53 -5.74
CA GLU A 103 32.90 28.78 -6.45
C GLU A 103 32.26 28.46 -7.81
N ALA A 104 31.19 29.16 -8.17
CA ALA A 104 30.66 29.10 -9.53
C ALA A 104 31.53 29.96 -10.44
N PHE A 105 32.25 29.33 -11.36
CA PHE A 105 33.05 30.00 -12.37
C PHE A 105 33.20 29.05 -13.56
N GLY A 106 33.76 29.55 -14.66
CA GLY A 106 33.89 28.77 -15.87
C GLY A 106 32.60 28.75 -16.68
N GLY A 107 32.61 27.91 -17.71
CA GLY A 107 31.61 27.90 -18.78
C GLY A 107 31.86 28.98 -19.84
N GLY A 108 31.08 28.93 -20.92
CA GLY A 108 31.23 29.79 -22.11
C GLY A 108 31.03 29.04 -23.42
N ASP A 109 31.12 27.71 -23.36
CA ASP A 109 30.90 26.74 -24.40
C ASP A 109 29.90 25.68 -23.93
N SER A 110 28.63 25.80 -24.30
CA SER A 110 27.75 24.62 -24.23
C SER A 110 28.30 23.57 -25.20
N PRO A 111 28.72 22.35 -24.77
CA PRO A 111 28.30 21.51 -23.61
C PRO A 111 29.37 21.19 -22.52
N GLU A 112 28.98 20.48 -21.44
CA GLU A 112 29.80 20.20 -20.22
C GLU A 112 30.33 18.74 -20.07
N ASP A 113 31.35 18.50 -19.23
CA ASP A 113 31.91 17.16 -18.93
C ASP A 113 31.16 16.36 -17.86
N ILE A 114 29.85 16.15 -18.08
CA ILE A 114 29.00 15.24 -17.28
C ILE A 114 29.58 13.81 -17.20
N PRO A 115 30.12 13.21 -18.27
CA PRO A 115 30.67 11.85 -18.17
C PRO A 115 31.87 11.75 -17.22
N GLY A 116 32.68 12.81 -17.14
CA GLY A 116 33.72 12.97 -16.13
C GLY A 116 33.17 12.98 -14.70
N GLY A 117 32.14 13.81 -14.45
CA GLY A 117 31.46 13.87 -13.15
C GLY A 117 30.87 12.53 -12.72
N LEU A 118 30.16 11.85 -13.62
CA LEU A 118 29.59 10.52 -13.34
C LEU A 118 30.66 9.44 -13.15
N LYS A 119 31.82 9.56 -13.81
CA LYS A 119 32.94 8.63 -13.59
C LYS A 119 33.51 8.79 -12.19
N ALA A 120 33.67 10.03 -11.72
CA ALA A 120 34.10 10.31 -10.36
C ALA A 120 33.10 9.74 -9.33
N ALA A 121 31.80 10.02 -9.51
CA ALA A 121 30.76 9.48 -8.63
C ALA A 121 30.76 7.95 -8.59
N LEU A 122 30.86 7.29 -9.74
CA LEU A 122 30.89 5.82 -9.83
C LEU A 122 32.19 5.21 -9.27
N ALA A 123 33.26 5.97 -9.09
CA ALA A 123 34.50 5.48 -8.48
C ALA A 123 34.42 5.37 -6.95
N MET A 124 33.45 6.06 -6.32
CA MET A 124 33.26 6.03 -4.87
C MET A 124 32.85 4.63 -4.35
N SER A 125 33.20 4.35 -3.10
CA SER A 125 32.87 3.10 -2.39
C SER A 125 31.44 3.13 -1.85
N PHE A 126 30.48 2.62 -2.63
CA PHE A 126 29.12 2.40 -2.14
C PHE A 126 29.06 1.12 -1.30
N GLU A 127 28.73 1.26 -0.03
CA GLU A 127 28.62 0.18 0.97
C GLU A 127 27.18 -0.01 1.44
N SER A 128 26.36 1.04 1.37
CA SER A 128 24.96 1.01 1.79
C SER A 128 24.11 0.15 0.85
N GLU A 129 22.98 -0.34 1.36
CA GLU A 129 22.02 -1.13 0.59
C GLU A 129 21.19 -0.23 -0.35
N ALA A 130 20.72 0.91 0.17
CA ALA A 130 20.16 1.97 -0.65
C ALA A 130 21.31 2.82 -1.23
N ARG A 131 21.33 2.98 -2.55
CA ARG A 131 22.37 3.73 -3.27
C ARG A 131 21.72 4.62 -4.29
N ARG A 132 22.01 5.92 -4.27
CA ARG A 132 21.46 6.87 -5.24
C ARG A 132 22.52 7.85 -5.74
N ILE A 133 22.47 8.15 -7.04
CA ILE A 133 23.18 9.27 -7.65
C ILE A 133 22.16 10.30 -8.13
N VAL A 134 22.37 11.56 -7.77
CA VAL A 134 21.56 12.69 -8.24
C VAL A 134 22.43 13.57 -9.12
N LEU A 135 22.08 13.69 -10.40
CA LEU A 135 22.71 14.61 -11.35
C LEU A 135 21.86 15.88 -11.45
N VAL A 136 22.51 17.04 -11.31
CA VAL A 136 21.87 18.36 -11.43
C VAL A 136 22.62 19.18 -12.46
N CYS A 137 21.93 19.58 -13.54
CA CYS A 137 22.56 20.25 -14.67
C CYS A 137 21.61 21.24 -15.38
N ASP A 138 22.19 22.28 -15.98
CA ASP A 138 21.47 23.22 -16.84
C ASP A 138 21.89 23.12 -18.33
N ALA A 139 22.88 22.28 -18.64
CA ALA A 139 23.44 22.07 -19.97
C ALA A 139 23.64 20.57 -20.29
N PRO A 140 23.60 20.16 -21.57
CA PRO A 140 23.84 18.78 -21.99
C PRO A 140 25.34 18.45 -21.98
N CYS A 141 25.66 17.16 -22.05
CA CYS A 141 27.03 16.68 -22.29
C CYS A 141 27.42 16.71 -23.77
N HIS A 142 28.73 16.60 -24.03
CA HIS A 142 29.27 16.51 -25.39
C HIS A 142 28.73 15.31 -26.18
N GLY A 143 28.56 15.53 -27.48
CA GLY A 143 28.17 14.53 -28.46
C GLY A 143 26.81 14.81 -29.10
N ARG A 144 26.77 14.69 -30.43
CA ARG A 144 25.57 14.91 -31.29
C ARG A 144 24.35 14.06 -30.91
N ARG A 145 24.55 12.96 -30.18
CA ARG A 145 23.47 12.11 -29.67
C ARG A 145 22.67 12.79 -28.55
N PHE A 146 23.28 13.69 -27.78
CA PHE A 146 22.69 14.26 -26.56
C PHE A 146 22.18 15.69 -26.74
N ARG A 147 22.59 16.37 -27.81
CA ARG A 147 22.17 17.74 -28.15
C ARG A 147 21.93 17.93 -29.64
N HIS A 148 21.52 19.13 -30.05
CA HIS A 148 21.28 19.49 -31.47
C HIS A 148 22.45 20.24 -32.15
N MET A 149 23.37 20.83 -31.37
CA MET A 149 24.50 21.63 -31.87
C MET A 149 25.80 20.81 -31.87
N GLU A 150 26.79 21.24 -32.67
CA GLU A 150 28.11 20.58 -32.73
C GLU A 150 28.98 20.95 -31.50
N ASP A 151 29.94 20.09 -31.16
CA ASP A 151 30.90 20.33 -30.08
C ASP A 151 32.05 21.22 -30.59
N ASP A 152 32.70 21.95 -29.69
CA ASP A 152 33.92 22.69 -30.03
C ASP A 152 35.05 21.71 -30.41
N ASP A 153 35.66 21.92 -31.59
CA ASP A 153 36.77 21.11 -32.08
C ASP A 153 38.04 21.26 -31.22
N THR A 154 38.13 22.33 -30.42
CA THR A 154 39.27 22.63 -29.52
C THR A 154 39.53 21.51 -28.51
N TYR A 155 38.48 20.86 -27.98
CA TYR A 155 38.57 19.80 -26.96
C TYR A 155 38.25 18.40 -27.49
N ARG A 156 38.21 18.22 -28.81
CA ARG A 156 37.79 16.96 -29.46
C ARG A 156 38.59 15.74 -29.01
N ARG A 157 39.88 15.88 -28.67
CA ARG A 157 40.70 14.78 -28.14
C ARG A 157 40.26 14.36 -26.73
N GLN A 158 39.91 15.31 -25.88
CA GLN A 158 39.45 15.10 -24.52
C GLN A 158 38.05 14.48 -24.54
N ILE A 159 37.14 15.02 -25.36
CA ILE A 159 35.79 14.49 -25.57
C ILE A 159 35.83 13.03 -26.04
N ASN A 160 36.68 12.71 -27.02
CA ASN A 160 36.84 11.32 -27.51
C ASN A 160 37.41 10.36 -26.47
N ARG A 161 38.15 10.88 -25.47
CA ARG A 161 38.66 10.09 -24.34
C ARG A 161 37.70 10.07 -23.15
N SER A 162 36.64 10.88 -23.18
CA SER A 162 35.67 10.97 -22.12
C SER A 162 34.89 9.65 -22.01
N PRO A 163 34.50 9.23 -20.79
CA PRO A 163 33.73 8.01 -20.59
C PRO A 163 32.44 7.99 -21.41
N ASN A 164 32.05 6.81 -21.89
CA ASN A 164 30.78 6.66 -22.58
C ASN A 164 29.63 6.72 -21.57
N ILE A 165 28.86 7.81 -21.60
CA ILE A 165 27.78 8.06 -20.63
C ILE A 165 26.65 7.01 -20.70
N CYS A 166 26.32 6.50 -21.88
CA CYS A 166 25.35 5.40 -22.03
C CYS A 166 25.84 4.12 -21.33
N ALA A 167 27.13 3.80 -21.47
CA ALA A 167 27.73 2.68 -20.74
C ALA A 167 27.77 2.94 -19.23
N GLN A 168 27.94 4.19 -18.79
CA GLN A 168 27.85 4.56 -17.39
C GLN A 168 26.43 4.37 -16.83
N MET A 169 25.38 4.72 -17.57
CA MET A 169 23.99 4.45 -17.18
C MET A 169 23.73 2.96 -17.00
N ARG A 170 24.12 2.14 -17.98
CA ARG A 170 24.01 0.68 -17.88
C ARG A 170 24.83 0.12 -16.72
N LYS A 171 26.03 0.64 -16.47
CA LYS A 171 26.88 0.22 -15.33
C LYS A 171 26.25 0.59 -13.99
N MET A 172 25.63 1.76 -13.89
CA MET A 172 24.93 2.25 -12.71
C MET A 172 23.73 1.36 -12.37
N ALA A 173 22.86 1.09 -13.36
CA ALA A 173 21.74 0.16 -13.23
C ALA A 173 22.21 -1.24 -12.81
N LYS A 174 23.24 -1.80 -13.47
CA LYS A 174 23.84 -3.10 -13.09
C LYS A 174 24.30 -3.16 -11.63
N ARG A 175 24.95 -2.10 -11.14
CA ARG A 175 25.42 -1.98 -9.75
C ARG A 175 24.29 -1.73 -8.74
N GLY A 176 23.07 -1.61 -9.21
CA GLY A 176 21.90 -1.42 -8.37
C GLY A 176 21.82 -0.03 -7.74
N ILE A 177 22.31 1.00 -8.43
CA ILE A 177 22.29 2.38 -7.97
C ILE A 177 21.10 3.09 -8.63
N ASP A 178 20.20 3.66 -7.83
CA ASP A 178 19.09 4.50 -8.31
C ASP A 178 19.62 5.82 -8.86
N PHE A 179 18.93 6.40 -9.84
CA PHE A 179 19.38 7.62 -10.51
C PHE A 179 18.27 8.68 -10.55
N THR A 180 18.64 9.92 -10.21
CA THR A 180 17.76 11.08 -10.35
C THR A 180 18.44 12.11 -11.23
N PHE A 181 17.74 12.52 -12.29
CA PHE A 181 18.17 13.55 -13.22
C PHE A 181 17.36 14.82 -12.96
N VAL A 182 18.02 15.87 -12.50
CA VAL A 182 17.43 17.19 -12.24
C VAL A 182 17.86 18.14 -13.33
N GLU A 183 16.93 18.50 -14.22
CA GLU A 183 17.16 19.50 -15.25
C GLU A 183 16.64 20.88 -14.87
N ILE A 184 17.46 21.89 -15.12
CA ILE A 184 17.11 23.30 -14.89
C ILE A 184 16.61 23.95 -16.20
N ARG A 185 17.21 23.59 -17.34
CA ARG A 185 16.87 24.09 -18.68
C ARG A 185 16.52 22.93 -19.64
N PRO A 186 15.29 22.39 -19.58
CA PRO A 186 14.84 21.28 -20.41
C PRO A 186 15.03 21.53 -21.92
N GLU A 187 14.98 22.79 -22.35
CA GLU A 187 15.24 23.19 -23.74
C GLU A 187 16.61 22.73 -24.26
N PHE A 188 17.59 22.51 -23.37
CA PHE A 188 18.92 22.02 -23.71
C PHE A 188 19.16 20.58 -23.27
N THR A 189 18.51 20.12 -22.19
CA THR A 189 18.82 18.82 -21.54
C THR A 189 17.83 17.70 -21.85
N ALA A 190 16.62 17.98 -22.31
CA ALA A 190 15.56 16.97 -22.45
C ALA A 190 15.95 15.81 -23.39
N LYS A 191 16.66 16.10 -24.49
CA LYS A 191 17.16 15.08 -25.42
C LYS A 191 18.15 14.13 -24.73
N MET A 192 19.07 14.68 -23.95
CA MET A 192 20.02 13.89 -23.17
C MET A 192 19.29 13.04 -22.12
N ALA A 193 18.37 13.64 -21.36
CA ALA A 193 17.61 12.96 -20.32
C ALA A 193 16.87 11.72 -20.87
N ALA A 194 16.21 11.85 -22.03
CA ALA A 194 15.53 10.75 -22.69
C ALA A 194 16.48 9.61 -23.06
N VAL A 195 17.64 9.92 -23.64
CA VAL A 195 18.66 8.92 -24.00
C VAL A 195 19.22 8.23 -22.75
N LEU A 196 19.49 8.97 -21.68
CA LEU A 196 20.00 8.38 -20.44
C LEU A 196 18.96 7.47 -19.78
N GLN A 197 17.69 7.86 -19.80
CA GLN A 197 16.60 7.06 -19.26
C GLN A 197 16.44 5.73 -20.02
N GLU A 198 16.46 5.78 -21.35
CA GLU A 198 16.39 4.58 -22.20
C GLU A 198 17.54 3.62 -21.90
N GLU A 199 18.77 4.14 -21.83
CA GLU A 199 19.96 3.34 -21.55
C GLU A 199 19.95 2.75 -20.14
N PHE A 200 19.50 3.51 -19.14
CA PHE A 200 19.40 3.03 -17.77
C PHE A 200 18.36 1.90 -17.65
N LYS A 201 17.20 2.04 -18.29
CA LYS A 201 16.12 1.03 -18.29
C LYS A 201 16.39 -0.16 -19.21
N SER A 202 17.42 -0.11 -20.05
CA SER A 202 17.77 -1.20 -20.96
C SER A 202 18.37 -2.43 -20.24
N VAL A 203 18.73 -2.30 -18.95
CA VAL A 203 19.42 -3.34 -18.20
C VAL A 203 18.83 -3.53 -16.81
N VAL A 204 18.63 -4.78 -16.41
CA VAL A 204 18.24 -5.16 -15.05
C VAL A 204 19.49 -5.25 -14.17
N SER A 205 19.37 -4.84 -12.91
CA SER A 205 20.46 -4.91 -11.95
C SER A 205 20.93 -6.34 -11.65
N HIS A 206 22.13 -6.50 -11.08
CA HIS A 206 22.68 -7.82 -10.74
C HIS A 206 21.82 -8.62 -9.75
N ASP A 207 21.02 -7.95 -8.92
CA ASP A 207 20.11 -8.61 -7.98
C ASP A 207 18.73 -8.93 -8.56
N GLY A 208 18.51 -8.66 -9.86
CA GLY A 208 17.30 -9.01 -10.57
C GLY A 208 16.12 -8.05 -10.34
N PHE A 209 16.35 -6.92 -9.68
CA PHE A 209 15.34 -5.88 -9.47
C PHE A 209 15.55 -4.68 -10.39
N ASP A 210 14.46 -4.02 -10.79
CA ASP A 210 14.56 -2.73 -11.48
C ASP A 210 15.07 -1.64 -10.55
N ARG A 211 15.67 -0.60 -11.14
CA ARG A 211 16.16 0.57 -10.42
C ARG A 211 15.40 1.82 -10.85
N ASP A 212 15.26 2.73 -9.89
CA ASP A 212 14.49 3.95 -10.07
C ASP A 212 15.28 4.95 -10.92
N PHE A 213 14.65 5.42 -12.00
CA PHE A 213 15.12 6.56 -12.79
C PHE A 213 14.07 7.66 -12.70
N GLN A 214 14.40 8.74 -12.00
CA GLN A 214 13.51 9.87 -11.82
C GLN A 214 14.02 11.08 -12.62
N LEU A 215 13.18 11.58 -13.53
CA LEU A 215 13.43 12.85 -14.24
C LEU A 215 12.64 13.96 -13.55
N VAL A 216 13.33 15.03 -13.19
CA VAL A 216 12.75 16.19 -12.52
C VAL A 216 13.15 17.46 -13.25
N SER A 217 12.17 18.25 -13.65
CA SER A 217 12.39 19.56 -14.24
C SER A 217 12.11 20.68 -13.24
N LEU A 218 13.03 21.65 -13.19
CA LEU A 218 12.95 22.85 -12.37
C LEU A 218 12.68 24.11 -13.18
N SER A 219 12.25 23.99 -14.45
CA SER A 219 11.98 25.14 -15.31
C SER A 219 10.81 26.01 -14.79
N ASN A 220 10.90 27.32 -15.04
CA ASN A 220 9.85 28.32 -14.79
C ASN A 220 9.36 28.53 -13.34
N ALA A 221 10.22 28.37 -12.34
CA ALA A 221 9.86 28.78 -10.98
C ALA A 221 10.99 29.60 -10.36
N GLY A 222 10.68 30.80 -9.86
CA GLY A 222 11.60 31.59 -9.04
C GLY A 222 11.87 30.88 -7.70
N ASP A 223 11.59 31.51 -6.57
CA ASP A 223 11.79 30.88 -5.24
C ASP A 223 11.01 29.55 -5.05
N ALA A 224 9.98 29.30 -5.87
CA ALA A 224 9.24 28.04 -5.89
C ALA A 224 10.02 26.86 -6.53
N ALA A 225 11.01 27.10 -7.40
CA ALA A 225 11.88 26.03 -7.91
C ALA A 225 12.82 25.53 -6.81
N LEU A 226 13.23 26.42 -5.92
CA LEU A 226 14.14 26.12 -4.81
C LEU A 226 13.48 25.21 -3.78
N ARG A 227 12.22 25.51 -3.42
CA ARG A 227 11.40 24.62 -2.57
C ARG A 227 11.12 23.27 -3.25
N ARG A 228 10.98 23.24 -4.58
CA ARG A 228 10.84 21.99 -5.34
C ARG A 228 12.12 21.17 -5.32
N PHE A 229 13.28 21.78 -5.50
CA PHE A 229 14.58 21.11 -5.44
C PHE A 229 14.77 20.38 -4.11
N ALA A 230 14.64 21.08 -2.97
CA ALA A 230 14.78 20.46 -1.65
C ALA A 230 13.75 19.33 -1.41
N ASN A 231 12.51 19.49 -1.88
CA ASN A 231 11.48 18.45 -1.79
C ASN A 231 11.75 17.24 -2.68
N VAL A 232 12.30 17.47 -3.87
CA VAL A 232 12.70 16.41 -4.79
C VAL A 232 13.77 15.56 -4.14
N ILE A 233 14.85 16.18 -3.63
CA ILE A 233 15.92 15.41 -3.00
C ILE A 233 15.45 14.71 -1.71
N ARG A 234 14.50 15.31 -0.97
CA ARG A 234 13.81 14.64 0.15
C ARG A 234 13.06 13.40 -0.32
N SER A 235 12.22 13.53 -1.34
CA SER A 235 11.40 12.43 -1.85
C SER A 235 12.22 11.28 -2.45
N THR A 236 13.35 11.61 -3.08
CA THR A 236 14.24 10.64 -3.74
C THR A 236 15.03 9.82 -2.72
N ALA A 237 15.49 10.44 -1.63
CA ALA A 237 16.16 9.72 -0.55
C ALA A 237 15.21 8.75 0.17
N SER A 238 14.00 9.19 0.52
CA SER A 238 12.99 8.36 1.18
C SER A 238 12.47 7.23 0.28
N SER A 239 12.34 7.46 -1.04
CA SER A 239 11.93 6.42 -1.98
C SER A 239 12.99 5.33 -2.14
N SER A 240 14.29 5.69 -2.22
CA SER A 240 15.38 4.70 -2.26
C SER A 240 15.44 3.82 -1.02
N ILE A 241 15.25 4.38 0.17
CA ILE A 241 15.23 3.61 1.42
C ILE A 241 14.02 2.67 1.45
N SER A 242 12.85 3.15 1.03
CA SER A 242 11.61 2.36 1.00
C SER A 242 11.70 1.20 -0.02
N ALA A 243 12.19 1.48 -1.23
CA ALA A 243 12.40 0.45 -2.26
C ALA A 243 13.49 -0.55 -1.87
N SER A 244 14.51 -0.12 -1.10
CA SER A 244 15.50 -1.03 -0.53
C SER A 244 14.87 -2.02 0.43
N LYS A 245 13.99 -1.55 1.33
CA LYS A 245 13.27 -2.40 2.28
C LYS A 245 12.45 -3.49 1.60
N GLU A 246 11.76 -3.15 0.52
CA GLU A 246 11.01 -4.10 -0.29
C GLU A 246 11.93 -5.19 -0.89
N ARG A 247 13.11 -4.82 -1.39
CA ARG A 247 14.07 -5.76 -2.01
C ARG A 247 14.71 -6.71 -0.99
N SER A 248 15.07 -6.22 0.20
CA SER A 248 15.65 -7.06 1.26
C SER A 248 14.65 -8.12 1.73
N ALA A 249 13.36 -7.75 1.82
CA ALA A 249 12.29 -8.66 2.19
C ALA A 249 12.08 -9.80 1.17
N ILE A 250 12.17 -9.49 -0.13
CA ILE A 250 12.01 -10.46 -1.22
C ILE A 250 13.24 -11.39 -1.34
N THR A 251 14.44 -10.89 -1.05
CA THR A 251 15.66 -11.72 -1.07
C THR A 251 15.69 -12.71 0.10
N SER A 252 15.21 -12.29 1.27
CA SER A 252 15.18 -13.12 2.48
C SER A 252 14.19 -14.29 2.36
N SER A 253 13.07 -14.11 1.65
CA SER A 253 12.09 -15.17 1.41
C SER A 253 12.57 -16.26 0.42
N LYS A 254 13.54 -15.96 -0.46
CA LYS A 254 14.19 -16.96 -1.33
C LYS A 254 15.20 -17.86 -0.58
N GLY A 255 15.79 -17.39 0.51
CA GLY A 255 16.84 -18.11 1.24
C GLY A 255 16.36 -19.26 2.14
N VAL A 256 15.06 -19.33 2.43
CA VAL A 256 14.48 -20.34 3.34
C VAL A 256 14.10 -21.65 2.62
N VAL A 257 14.09 -21.67 1.29
CA VAL A 257 13.87 -22.88 0.48
C VAL A 257 15.22 -23.43 -0.01
N GLY A 258 16.00 -24.01 0.90
CA GLY A 258 17.28 -24.61 0.51
C GLY A 258 18.07 -25.22 1.65
N THR A 259 17.70 -26.42 2.08
CA THR A 259 18.60 -27.56 2.39
C THR A 259 17.81 -28.73 2.95
N GLY A 260 17.64 -29.76 2.12
CA GLY A 260 16.98 -31.02 2.45
C GLY A 260 16.96 -31.91 1.21
N GLY A 261 18.09 -32.50 0.88
CA GLY A 261 18.27 -33.28 -0.35
C GLY A 261 17.57 -34.64 -0.29
N HIS A 262 16.85 -34.98 -1.36
CA HIS A 262 16.80 -36.34 -1.89
C HIS A 262 16.77 -36.28 -3.41
N THR A 263 17.78 -36.90 -4.01
CA THR A 263 17.93 -37.16 -5.44
C THR A 263 16.86 -38.12 -5.94
N PHE A 264 15.98 -37.67 -6.83
CA PHE A 264 15.39 -38.51 -7.88
C PHE A 264 15.18 -37.65 -9.14
N GLY A 265 15.72 -38.14 -10.26
CA GLY A 265 15.69 -37.46 -11.55
C GLY A 265 14.31 -37.45 -12.18
N GLY A 266 14.00 -36.34 -12.84
CA GLY A 266 12.79 -36.16 -13.65
C GLY A 266 12.60 -34.67 -13.94
N GLN A 267 12.78 -34.27 -15.20
CA GLN A 267 12.66 -32.91 -15.68
C GLN A 267 11.30 -32.29 -15.29
N ASN A 268 11.32 -31.21 -14.51
CA ASN A 268 10.32 -30.13 -14.55
C ASN A 268 10.90 -28.90 -13.84
N ARG A 269 11.29 -27.89 -14.65
CA ARG A 269 11.66 -26.56 -14.16
C ARG A 269 10.39 -25.82 -13.73
N PRO A 270 10.26 -25.31 -12.49
CA PRO A 270 9.25 -24.32 -12.17
C PRO A 270 9.66 -22.98 -12.76
N THR A 271 8.82 -22.44 -13.64
CA THR A 271 9.00 -21.11 -14.24
C THR A 271 8.77 -20.00 -13.22
N SER A 272 9.77 -19.13 -13.16
CA SER A 272 9.94 -17.87 -12.41
C SER A 272 8.67 -17.11 -12.01
N LEU A 273 8.59 -16.78 -10.71
CA LEU A 273 7.80 -15.69 -10.15
C LEU A 273 8.30 -14.35 -10.74
N VAL A 274 7.40 -13.60 -11.35
CA VAL A 274 7.64 -12.27 -11.96
C VAL A 274 7.43 -11.17 -10.90
N PRO A 275 8.30 -10.15 -10.79
CA PRO A 275 8.10 -9.02 -9.88
C PRO A 275 6.85 -8.21 -10.25
N ILE A 276 6.05 -7.83 -9.25
CA ILE A 276 4.91 -6.92 -9.42
C ILE A 276 5.46 -5.49 -9.40
N LEU A 277 5.67 -4.93 -10.60
CA LEU A 277 5.92 -3.52 -10.83
C LEU A 277 4.58 -2.80 -11.06
N GLU A 278 4.32 -1.73 -10.32
CA GLU A 278 3.49 -0.62 -10.82
C GLU A 278 4.21 -0.02 -12.04
N GLY A 279 3.55 0.00 -13.20
CA GLY A 279 4.20 -0.23 -14.51
C GLY A 279 4.83 0.96 -15.25
N ASN A 280 5.64 0.60 -16.28
CA ASN A 280 5.45 1.02 -17.68
C ASN A 280 6.25 0.10 -18.65
N ASP A 281 5.48 -0.68 -19.41
CA ASP A 281 5.66 -1.35 -20.71
C ASP A 281 7.03 -1.71 -21.30
N LYS A 282 7.16 -3.00 -21.66
CA LYS A 282 7.54 -3.42 -23.02
C LYS A 282 6.55 -4.47 -23.52
N GLU A 283 6.08 -4.26 -24.74
CA GLU A 283 5.19 -5.15 -25.50
C GLU A 283 5.89 -6.49 -25.78
N GLU A 284 5.31 -7.58 -25.28
CA GLU A 284 5.36 -8.88 -25.94
C GLU A 284 3.94 -9.44 -26.00
N SER A 285 3.66 -10.11 -27.11
CA SER A 285 2.33 -10.32 -27.68
C SER A 285 1.51 -11.43 -27.02
N VAL A 286 0.18 -11.28 -27.14
CA VAL A 286 -0.89 -12.30 -27.02
C VAL A 286 -1.62 -12.45 -25.66
N LYS A 287 -2.68 -11.65 -25.47
CA LYS A 287 -4.12 -12.01 -25.24
C LYS A 287 -4.85 -10.71 -24.87
N SER A 288 -6.02 -10.47 -25.47
CA SER A 288 -6.80 -9.22 -25.42
C SER A 288 -6.73 -8.49 -24.07
N VAL A 289 -5.93 -7.43 -23.99
CA VAL A 289 -5.87 -6.55 -22.82
C VAL A 289 -7.15 -5.74 -22.76
N VAL A 290 -7.94 -5.90 -21.70
CA VAL A 290 -9.15 -5.12 -21.48
C VAL A 290 -8.72 -3.68 -21.22
N ALA A 291 -8.99 -2.79 -22.19
CA ALA A 291 -8.65 -1.38 -22.09
C ALA A 291 -9.32 -0.75 -20.84
N PRO A 292 -8.65 0.20 -20.16
CA PRO A 292 -9.23 0.86 -19.01
C PRO A 292 -10.50 1.63 -19.43
N PRO A 293 -11.62 1.47 -18.72
CA PRO A 293 -12.87 2.13 -19.08
C PRO A 293 -12.78 3.66 -18.92
N GLU A 294 -13.52 4.37 -19.77
CA GLU A 294 -13.67 5.82 -19.70
C GLU A 294 -14.49 6.21 -18.46
N VAL A 295 -14.01 7.21 -17.70
CA VAL A 295 -14.61 7.66 -16.44
C VAL A 295 -15.66 8.73 -16.71
N LYS A 296 -16.89 8.52 -16.23
CA LYS A 296 -18.02 9.47 -16.32
C LYS A 296 -18.51 9.85 -14.92
N LEU A 297 -19.36 10.87 -14.81
CA LEU A 297 -20.02 11.15 -13.51
C LEU A 297 -21.01 10.04 -13.17
N LEU A 298 -21.15 9.73 -11.88
CA LEU A 298 -22.10 8.71 -11.40
C LEU A 298 -23.53 9.16 -11.70
N ASP A 299 -24.21 8.44 -12.59
CA ASP A 299 -25.62 8.64 -12.94
C ASP A 299 -26.41 7.35 -12.71
N TRP A 300 -27.19 7.33 -11.63
CA TRP A 300 -28.03 6.17 -11.29
C TRP A 300 -29.12 5.89 -12.32
N SER A 301 -29.52 6.87 -13.14
CA SER A 301 -30.55 6.69 -14.18
C SER A 301 -30.09 5.81 -15.35
N GLU A 302 -28.78 5.56 -15.50
CA GLU A 302 -28.26 4.59 -16.48
C GLU A 302 -28.80 3.17 -16.20
N LEU A 303 -29.07 2.86 -14.93
CA LEU A 303 -29.59 1.55 -14.51
C LEU A 303 -31.02 1.31 -14.99
N ASP A 304 -31.83 2.35 -15.11
CA ASP A 304 -33.21 2.26 -15.60
C ASP A 304 -33.26 1.81 -17.06
N ARG A 305 -32.24 2.19 -17.83
CA ARG A 305 -32.06 1.84 -19.25
C ARG A 305 -31.30 0.53 -19.45
N SER A 306 -30.69 -0.01 -18.41
CA SER A 306 -29.88 -1.22 -18.47
C SER A 306 -30.76 -2.49 -18.39
N PRO A 307 -30.43 -3.55 -19.15
CA PRO A 307 -31.21 -4.79 -19.11
C PRO A 307 -31.10 -5.46 -17.73
N MET A 308 -32.13 -6.24 -17.37
CA MET A 308 -32.05 -7.12 -16.21
C MET A 308 -31.23 -8.35 -16.55
N ILE A 309 -30.21 -8.63 -15.74
CA ILE A 309 -29.26 -9.72 -15.93
C ILE A 309 -29.42 -10.70 -14.76
N THR A 310 -29.44 -12.00 -15.05
CA THR A 310 -29.46 -13.03 -13.99
C THR A 310 -28.07 -13.22 -13.41
N ALA A 311 -27.99 -13.26 -12.08
CA ALA A 311 -26.72 -13.40 -11.36
C ALA A 311 -26.90 -14.23 -10.10
N VAL A 312 -25.78 -14.70 -9.57
CA VAL A 312 -25.68 -15.30 -8.24
C VAL A 312 -24.87 -14.37 -7.35
N ARG A 313 -25.47 -13.92 -6.26
CA ARG A 313 -24.79 -13.16 -5.20
C ARG A 313 -24.17 -14.15 -4.22
N HIS A 314 -22.92 -13.93 -3.88
CA HIS A 314 -22.16 -14.70 -2.92
C HIS A 314 -21.71 -13.84 -1.76
N SER A 315 -21.84 -14.35 -0.54
CA SER A 315 -21.39 -13.63 0.65
C SER A 315 -20.82 -14.55 1.72
N LEU A 316 -19.90 -14.02 2.51
CA LEU A 316 -19.25 -14.69 3.63
C LEU A 316 -19.73 -14.12 4.95
N HIS A 317 -19.96 -14.99 5.93
CA HIS A 317 -20.45 -14.60 7.25
C HIS A 317 -19.70 -15.36 8.35
N PHE A 318 -19.41 -14.67 9.46
CA PHE A 318 -19.07 -15.36 10.70
C PHE A 318 -20.31 -16.03 11.30
N GLN A 319 -20.11 -17.16 11.97
CA GLN A 319 -21.17 -17.76 12.76
C GLN A 319 -21.49 -16.87 13.97
N GLN A 320 -22.78 -16.62 14.20
CA GLN A 320 -23.22 -15.72 15.27
C GLN A 320 -22.94 -16.35 16.64
N ASN A 321 -22.32 -15.58 17.53
CA ASN A 321 -22.00 -15.94 18.92
C ASN A 321 -21.04 -17.13 19.09
N GLU A 322 -20.27 -17.48 18.06
CA GLU A 322 -19.18 -18.44 18.18
C GLU A 322 -17.83 -17.74 18.43
N TYR A 323 -16.93 -18.46 19.10
CA TYR A 323 -15.55 -18.04 19.25
C TYR A 323 -14.85 -18.05 17.89
N VAL A 324 -14.10 -16.99 17.57
CA VAL A 324 -13.34 -16.90 16.33
C VAL A 324 -11.93 -17.45 16.54
N ASP A 325 -11.62 -18.54 15.87
CA ASP A 325 -10.24 -18.97 15.67
C ASP A 325 -9.61 -18.13 14.54
N TRP A 326 -8.70 -17.23 14.90
CA TRP A 326 -8.03 -16.33 13.96
C TRP A 326 -6.97 -17.02 13.10
N GLU A 327 -6.53 -18.22 13.48
CA GLU A 327 -5.61 -19.05 12.70
C GLU A 327 -6.38 -19.85 11.64
N ASN A 328 -7.55 -20.38 12.03
CA ASN A 328 -8.43 -21.19 11.17
C ASN A 328 -9.83 -20.58 11.06
N LEU A 329 -9.95 -19.55 10.21
CA LEU A 329 -11.20 -18.82 10.04
C LEU A 329 -12.32 -19.69 9.44
N ALA A 330 -13.32 -20.02 10.26
CA ALA A 330 -14.52 -20.73 9.86
C ALA A 330 -15.61 -19.78 9.34
N LEU A 331 -15.45 -19.28 8.11
CA LEU A 331 -16.46 -18.46 7.44
C LEU A 331 -17.50 -19.30 6.72
N LYS A 332 -18.77 -18.94 6.85
CA LYS A 332 -19.87 -19.56 6.12
C LYS A 332 -20.08 -18.85 4.78
N HIS A 333 -19.93 -19.59 3.69
CA HIS A 333 -20.32 -19.16 2.34
C HIS A 333 -21.83 -19.34 2.12
N THR A 334 -22.45 -18.33 1.52
CA THR A 334 -23.87 -18.33 1.16
C THR A 334 -24.01 -17.86 -0.28
N GLN A 335 -25.01 -18.40 -0.99
CA GLN A 335 -25.26 -18.13 -2.40
C GLN A 335 -26.74 -17.81 -2.61
N GLN A 336 -27.02 -16.85 -3.47
CA GLN A 336 -28.39 -16.39 -3.72
C GLN A 336 -28.59 -16.04 -5.18
N GLU A 337 -29.59 -16.66 -5.79
CA GLU A 337 -30.04 -16.21 -7.11
C GLU A 337 -30.72 -14.85 -7.01
N THR A 338 -30.35 -13.96 -7.93
CA THR A 338 -30.89 -12.61 -8.03
C THR A 338 -30.91 -12.14 -9.50
N THR A 339 -31.51 -10.97 -9.71
CA THR A 339 -31.46 -10.22 -10.96
C THR A 339 -30.88 -8.84 -10.68
N ILE A 340 -30.00 -8.38 -11.57
CA ILE A 340 -29.28 -7.11 -11.42
C ILE A 340 -29.48 -6.22 -12.65
N ARG A 341 -29.36 -4.91 -12.45
CA ARG A 341 -29.14 -3.91 -13.51
C ARG A 341 -27.74 -3.35 -13.31
N PHE A 342 -27.00 -3.17 -14.41
CA PHE A 342 -25.57 -2.90 -14.36
C PHE A 342 -25.19 -1.81 -15.37
N ALA A 343 -24.50 -0.76 -14.90
CA ALA A 343 -24.01 0.32 -15.75
C ALA A 343 -22.68 -0.08 -16.43
N LYS A 344 -22.61 0.09 -17.76
CA LYS A 344 -21.39 -0.23 -18.51
C LYS A 344 -20.31 0.83 -18.30
N SER A 345 -20.73 2.07 -18.04
CA SER A 345 -19.80 3.16 -17.70
C SER A 345 -19.25 2.99 -16.28
N CYS A 346 -18.00 3.42 -16.05
CA CYS A 346 -17.44 3.54 -14.71
C CYS A 346 -17.43 5.01 -14.29
N PHE A 347 -17.55 5.26 -12.98
CA PHE A 347 -17.48 6.62 -12.43
C PHE A 347 -16.21 6.92 -11.62
N ALA A 348 -15.45 5.88 -11.29
CA ALA A 348 -14.13 6.00 -10.69
C ALA A 348 -13.26 4.83 -11.11
N LYS A 349 -11.94 5.02 -11.06
CA LYS A 349 -10.95 3.97 -11.26
C LYS A 349 -9.81 4.10 -10.25
N GLY A 350 -9.41 2.98 -9.67
CA GLY A 350 -8.18 2.85 -8.91
C GLY A 350 -7.05 2.27 -9.76
N ALA A 351 -5.99 1.80 -9.12
CA ALA A 351 -4.85 1.18 -9.81
C ALA A 351 -5.23 -0.13 -10.54
N MET A 352 -6.13 -0.94 -9.96
CA MET A 352 -6.44 -2.28 -10.47
C MET A 352 -7.93 -2.50 -10.81
N ARG A 353 -8.84 -1.69 -10.25
CA ARG A 353 -10.29 -1.89 -10.35
C ARG A 353 -11.02 -0.61 -10.75
N SER A 354 -12.07 -0.76 -11.57
CA SER A 354 -13.03 0.31 -11.90
C SER A 354 -14.28 0.16 -11.06
N ALA A 355 -14.98 1.28 -10.80
CA ALA A 355 -16.21 1.33 -10.03
C ALA A 355 -17.40 1.66 -10.93
N HIS A 356 -18.42 0.80 -10.92
CA HIS A 356 -19.61 0.84 -11.77
C HIS A 356 -20.88 0.86 -10.93
N ALA A 357 -21.94 1.52 -11.40
CA ALA A 357 -23.23 1.48 -10.72
C ALA A 357 -23.88 0.10 -10.90
N LEU A 358 -24.48 -0.41 -9.84
CA LEU A 358 -25.19 -1.69 -9.79
C LEU A 358 -26.50 -1.51 -9.01
N TYR A 359 -27.56 -2.13 -9.48
CA TYR A 359 -28.80 -2.27 -8.71
C TYR A 359 -29.22 -3.73 -8.64
N ASP A 360 -29.37 -4.25 -7.43
CA ASP A 360 -29.87 -5.60 -7.18
C ASP A 360 -31.39 -5.55 -7.01
N CYS A 361 -32.11 -6.12 -7.97
CA CYS A 361 -33.57 -6.02 -8.06
C CYS A 361 -34.29 -6.85 -6.99
N LYS A 362 -33.68 -7.94 -6.50
CA LYS A 362 -34.28 -8.77 -5.46
C LYS A 362 -34.06 -8.18 -4.07
N MET A 363 -32.90 -7.56 -3.88
CA MET A 363 -32.52 -6.91 -2.62
C MET A 363 -33.06 -5.48 -2.53
N ASP A 364 -33.51 -4.89 -3.64
CA ASP A 364 -33.98 -3.51 -3.73
C ASP A 364 -32.90 -2.55 -3.21
N THR A 365 -31.68 -2.68 -3.74
CA THR A 365 -30.49 -1.99 -3.22
C THR A 365 -29.56 -1.53 -4.33
N TYR A 366 -29.13 -0.28 -4.23
CA TYR A 366 -28.08 0.32 -5.07
C TYR A 366 -26.69 0.04 -4.47
N LEU A 367 -25.78 -0.40 -5.32
CA LEU A 367 -24.43 -0.81 -4.98
C LEU A 367 -23.43 -0.29 -6.03
N ILE A 368 -22.16 -0.42 -5.70
CA ILE A 368 -21.01 -0.16 -6.56
C ILE A 368 -20.33 -1.48 -6.88
N ALA A 369 -20.33 -1.88 -8.14
CA ALA A 369 -19.56 -3.01 -8.63
C ALA A 369 -18.09 -2.61 -8.88
N LYS A 370 -17.14 -3.38 -8.36
CA LYS A 370 -15.70 -3.20 -8.55
C LYS A 370 -15.16 -4.29 -9.47
N ILE A 371 -14.60 -3.88 -10.60
CA ILE A 371 -14.21 -4.79 -11.68
C ILE A 371 -12.73 -4.64 -11.97
N TYR A 372 -12.00 -5.76 -12.00
CA TYR A 372 -10.60 -5.76 -12.39
C TYR A 372 -10.45 -5.46 -13.89
N PHE A 373 -9.46 -4.65 -14.27
CA PHE A 373 -9.11 -4.35 -15.66
C PHE A 373 -7.62 -4.63 -15.94
N GLY A 374 -7.19 -4.55 -17.20
CA GLY A 374 -5.80 -4.75 -17.60
C GLY A 374 -5.21 -6.11 -17.22
N LYS A 375 -3.93 -6.14 -16.81
CA LYS A 375 -3.23 -7.37 -16.39
C LYS A 375 -3.84 -8.00 -15.13
N ALA A 376 -4.44 -7.19 -14.26
CA ALA A 376 -5.14 -7.69 -13.07
C ALA A 376 -6.38 -8.51 -13.48
N ALA A 377 -7.15 -8.07 -14.48
CA ALA A 377 -8.28 -8.86 -14.99
C ALA A 377 -7.85 -10.27 -15.43
N ALA A 378 -6.73 -10.39 -16.17
CA ALA A 378 -6.23 -11.68 -16.63
C ALA A 378 -5.75 -12.59 -15.48
N ARG A 379 -5.13 -12.02 -14.45
CA ARG A 379 -4.67 -12.75 -13.25
C ARG A 379 -5.84 -13.22 -12.39
N TYR A 380 -6.89 -12.42 -12.27
CA TYR A 380 -8.04 -12.68 -11.40
C TYR A 380 -9.16 -13.46 -12.10
N ALA A 381 -9.25 -13.43 -13.43
CA ALA A 381 -10.19 -14.25 -14.20
C ALA A 381 -9.86 -15.75 -14.18
N SER A 382 -8.64 -16.14 -13.80
CA SER A 382 -8.18 -17.54 -13.80
C SER A 382 -8.29 -18.24 -12.44
N SER A 383 -8.72 -17.53 -11.38
CA SER A 383 -8.79 -18.06 -10.02
C SER A 383 -10.09 -17.63 -9.33
N LYS A 384 -11.05 -18.56 -9.17
CA LYS A 384 -12.29 -18.35 -8.40
C LYS A 384 -12.03 -17.86 -6.96
N ASN A 385 -10.86 -18.17 -6.40
CA ASN A 385 -10.48 -17.87 -5.03
C ASN A 385 -10.13 -16.40 -4.79
N SER A 386 -9.82 -15.60 -5.82
CA SER A 386 -9.28 -14.25 -5.59
C SER A 386 -10.32 -13.20 -5.20
N LEU A 387 -11.54 -13.27 -5.75
CA LEU A 387 -12.66 -12.41 -5.32
C LEU A 387 -13.18 -12.83 -3.94
N GLU A 388 -13.15 -14.14 -3.65
CA GLU A 388 -13.48 -14.66 -2.33
C GLU A 388 -12.50 -14.14 -1.28
N ASP A 389 -11.20 -14.09 -1.59
CA ASP A 389 -10.18 -13.51 -0.71
C ASP A 389 -10.41 -12.01 -0.44
N ASP A 390 -10.77 -11.22 -1.45
CA ASP A 390 -11.11 -9.79 -1.27
C ASP A 390 -12.30 -9.64 -0.31
N VAL A 391 -13.37 -10.41 -0.52
CA VAL A 391 -14.54 -10.39 0.35
C VAL A 391 -14.22 -10.92 1.75
N LYS A 392 -13.42 -11.97 1.86
CA LYS A 392 -12.93 -12.52 3.13
C LYS A 392 -12.15 -11.46 3.92
N THR A 393 -11.27 -10.72 3.24
CA THR A 393 -10.49 -9.63 3.82
C THR A 393 -11.40 -8.56 4.42
N GLN A 394 -12.41 -8.11 3.67
CA GLN A 394 -13.39 -7.13 4.14
C GLN A 394 -14.19 -7.63 5.36
N ILE A 395 -14.68 -8.86 5.32
CA ILE A 395 -15.53 -9.44 6.39
C ILE A 395 -14.73 -9.63 7.69
N VAL A 396 -13.47 -10.06 7.60
CA VAL A 396 -12.55 -10.17 8.74
C VAL A 396 -12.26 -8.79 9.32
N ALA A 397 -11.94 -7.79 8.48
CA ALA A 397 -11.70 -6.43 8.92
C ALA A 397 -12.93 -5.81 9.61
N LYS A 398 -14.13 -6.01 9.06
CA LYS A 398 -15.41 -5.58 9.65
C LYS A 398 -15.65 -6.19 11.03
N ARG A 399 -15.37 -7.49 11.19
CA ARG A 399 -15.50 -8.17 12.49
C ARG A 399 -14.56 -7.58 13.54
N LEU A 400 -13.30 -7.33 13.17
CA LEU A 400 -12.32 -6.72 14.06
C LEU A 400 -12.67 -5.26 14.40
N ALA A 401 -13.18 -4.49 13.43
CA ALA A 401 -13.66 -3.13 13.65
C ALA A 401 -14.84 -3.09 14.61
N THR A 402 -15.75 -4.06 14.52
CA THR A 402 -16.84 -4.23 15.49
C THR A 402 -16.27 -4.43 16.90
N GLU A 403 -15.31 -5.35 17.07
CA GLU A 403 -14.71 -5.63 18.38
C GLU A 403 -13.90 -4.44 18.94
N PHE A 404 -13.23 -3.69 18.08
CA PHE A 404 -12.56 -2.44 18.44
C PHE A 404 -13.57 -1.39 18.92
N SER A 405 -14.65 -1.20 18.16
CA SER A 405 -15.67 -0.20 18.42
C SER A 405 -16.51 -0.49 19.66
N LEU A 406 -16.59 -1.75 20.12
CA LEU A 406 -17.21 -2.14 21.39
C LEU A 406 -16.42 -1.70 22.62
N SER A 407 -15.13 -1.39 22.49
CA SER A 407 -14.30 -0.99 23.62
C SER A 407 -14.70 0.38 24.16
N GLU A 408 -15.09 0.48 25.43
CA GLU A 408 -15.51 1.74 26.06
C GLU A 408 -14.46 2.86 25.99
N CYS A 409 -13.19 2.52 25.72
CA CYS A 409 -12.07 3.46 25.65
C CYS A 409 -11.89 4.13 24.27
N VAL A 410 -12.64 3.70 23.25
CA VAL A 410 -12.56 4.23 21.88
C VAL A 410 -13.63 5.30 21.68
N GLU A 411 -13.22 6.55 21.46
CA GLU A 411 -14.16 7.65 21.22
C GLU A 411 -14.68 7.67 19.78
N ASN A 412 -13.77 7.57 18.81
CA ASN A 412 -14.10 7.47 17.38
C ASN A 412 -14.25 6.00 17.02
N ALA A 413 -15.45 5.47 17.13
CA ALA A 413 -15.76 4.13 16.63
C ALA A 413 -15.56 4.06 15.12
N VAL A 414 -15.12 2.92 14.62
CA VAL A 414 -14.91 2.66 13.18
C VAL A 414 -15.71 1.44 12.73
N ASP A 415 -16.03 1.38 11.45
CA ASP A 415 -16.68 0.23 10.83
C ASP A 415 -16.19 0.07 9.39
N PHE A 416 -16.37 -1.12 8.81
CA PHE A 416 -16.13 -1.37 7.39
C PHE A 416 -17.45 -1.55 6.66
N ILE A 417 -17.50 -1.09 5.40
CA ILE A 417 -18.64 -1.40 4.54
C ILE A 417 -18.73 -2.90 4.28
N PHE A 418 -19.95 -3.39 4.17
CA PHE A 418 -20.20 -4.76 3.77
C PHE A 418 -19.85 -4.94 2.28
N THR A 419 -19.14 -6.02 1.94
CA THR A 419 -18.79 -6.36 0.55
C THR A 419 -19.22 -7.79 0.26
N CYS A 420 -19.67 -8.04 -0.97
CA CYS A 420 -20.03 -9.35 -1.50
C CYS A 420 -19.49 -9.49 -2.92
N TRP A 421 -19.67 -10.63 -3.57
CA TRP A 421 -19.37 -10.76 -5.00
C TRP A 421 -20.54 -11.33 -5.78
N TYR A 422 -20.57 -11.03 -7.07
CA TYR A 422 -21.59 -11.49 -8.00
C TYR A 422 -20.94 -12.32 -9.10
N GLU A 423 -21.65 -13.37 -9.53
CA GLU A 423 -21.34 -14.21 -10.69
C GLU A 423 -22.50 -14.10 -11.68
N ILE A 424 -22.26 -13.53 -12.86
CA ILE A 424 -23.26 -13.42 -13.94
C ILE A 424 -23.39 -14.78 -14.62
N LYS A 425 -24.63 -15.27 -14.76
CA LYS A 425 -24.89 -16.60 -15.35
C LYS A 425 -24.55 -16.68 -16.83
N ASP A 426 -24.90 -15.65 -17.60
CA ASP A 426 -24.55 -15.55 -19.03
C ASP A 426 -24.09 -14.12 -19.37
N SER A 427 -22.78 -13.88 -19.31
CA SER A 427 -22.20 -12.56 -19.61
C SER A 427 -22.27 -12.20 -21.08
N VAL A 428 -22.31 -13.20 -21.98
CA VAL A 428 -22.31 -12.98 -23.44
C VAL A 428 -23.70 -12.53 -23.89
N GLU A 429 -24.75 -13.20 -23.42
CA GLU A 429 -26.14 -12.79 -23.66
C GLU A 429 -26.42 -11.40 -23.09
N ALA A 430 -25.83 -11.08 -21.93
CA ALA A 430 -25.92 -9.74 -21.34
C ALA A 430 -25.14 -8.65 -22.10
N GLY A 431 -24.39 -9.00 -23.16
CA GLY A 431 -23.56 -8.07 -23.93
C GLY A 431 -22.44 -7.46 -23.10
N LEU A 432 -21.87 -8.24 -22.18
CA LEU A 432 -20.76 -7.87 -21.30
C LEU A 432 -19.50 -8.64 -21.68
N SER A 433 -18.34 -8.03 -21.40
CA SER A 433 -17.05 -8.70 -21.62
C SER A 433 -16.88 -9.89 -20.65
N PRO A 434 -16.15 -10.95 -21.02
CA PRO A 434 -15.87 -12.07 -20.12
C PRO A 434 -15.21 -11.66 -18.80
N SER A 435 -14.42 -10.58 -18.79
CA SER A 435 -13.82 -9.99 -17.58
C SER A 435 -14.83 -9.37 -16.61
N MET A 436 -16.07 -9.15 -17.05
CA MET A 436 -17.19 -8.64 -16.23
C MET A 436 -18.14 -9.75 -15.77
N SER A 437 -17.81 -11.02 -16.01
CA SER A 437 -18.61 -12.15 -15.56
C SER A 437 -18.64 -12.30 -14.04
N MET A 438 -17.62 -11.80 -13.33
CA MET A 438 -17.58 -11.78 -11.87
C MET A 438 -16.98 -10.47 -11.35
N PHE A 439 -17.50 -9.98 -10.23
CA PHE A 439 -17.02 -8.74 -9.59
C PHE A 439 -17.44 -8.66 -8.12
N THR A 440 -16.70 -7.90 -7.31
CA THR A 440 -17.14 -7.55 -5.96
C THR A 440 -18.13 -6.39 -6.02
N ALA A 441 -19.04 -6.31 -5.06
CA ALA A 441 -20.00 -5.22 -4.93
C ALA A 441 -20.10 -4.74 -3.49
N GLU A 442 -20.18 -3.43 -3.32
CA GLU A 442 -20.19 -2.73 -2.04
C GLU A 442 -21.14 -1.53 -2.06
N PRO A 443 -21.66 -1.05 -0.91
CA PRO A 443 -22.45 0.17 -0.84
C PRO A 443 -21.69 1.39 -1.35
N TYR A 444 -22.41 2.33 -1.98
CA TYR A 444 -21.87 3.66 -2.24
C TYR A 444 -21.68 4.42 -0.93
N ILE A 445 -20.51 5.03 -0.76
CA ILE A 445 -20.20 5.94 0.34
C ILE A 445 -19.92 7.33 -0.23
N ASP A 446 -20.72 8.31 0.19
CA ASP A 446 -20.55 9.71 -0.21
C ASP A 446 -19.64 10.44 0.77
N GLY A 447 -18.77 11.30 0.25
CA GLY A 447 -17.87 12.16 1.02
C GLY A 447 -16.41 12.07 0.61
N GLU A 448 -15.56 12.75 1.39
CA GLU A 448 -14.14 12.88 1.09
C GLU A 448 -13.38 11.58 1.41
N TYR A 449 -12.91 10.91 0.38
CA TYR A 449 -12.12 9.68 0.50
C TYR A 449 -10.71 9.97 1.01
N ARG A 450 -10.28 9.28 2.06
CA ARG A 450 -8.97 9.44 2.68
C ARG A 450 -8.32 8.09 2.97
N LYS A 451 -6.99 8.04 2.86
CA LYS A 451 -6.14 6.88 3.19
C LYS A 451 -5.24 7.20 4.40
N TYR A 452 -5.32 6.39 5.45
CA TYR A 452 -4.70 6.64 6.76
C TYR A 452 -3.40 5.86 6.98
N ASN A 453 -3.28 4.68 6.39
CA ASN A 453 -2.02 3.95 6.25
C ASN A 453 -2.04 3.12 4.96
N ASN A 454 -0.90 2.53 4.60
CA ASN A 454 -0.83 1.57 3.49
C ASN A 454 -0.40 0.18 3.95
N ASN A 455 -0.32 -0.76 3.02
CA ASN A 455 0.14 -2.12 3.27
C ASN A 455 1.67 -2.28 3.43
N ASN A 456 2.47 -1.21 3.33
CA ASN A 456 3.93 -1.26 3.44
C ASN A 456 4.52 -0.24 4.44
N GLY A 457 3.76 0.12 5.48
CA GLY A 457 4.25 0.92 6.60
C GLY A 457 4.18 2.44 6.44
N TRP A 458 3.64 2.98 5.34
CA TRP A 458 3.33 4.41 5.27
C TRP A 458 2.16 4.74 6.22
N ILE A 459 2.31 5.84 6.96
CA ILE A 459 1.28 6.40 7.83
C ILE A 459 0.95 7.83 7.40
N ARG A 460 -0.32 8.21 7.48
CA ARG A 460 -0.73 9.60 7.36
C ARG A 460 -0.53 10.29 8.70
N ASP A 461 0.37 11.26 8.76
CA ASP A 461 0.56 12.10 9.95
C ASP A 461 0.09 13.53 9.66
N ASP A 462 -1.22 13.74 9.77
CA ASP A 462 -1.87 15.06 9.66
C ASP A 462 -2.35 15.58 11.03
N GLY A 463 -1.98 14.90 12.12
CA GLY A 463 -2.40 15.23 13.49
C GLY A 463 -3.91 15.10 13.75
N LEU A 464 -4.69 14.48 12.86
CA LEU A 464 -6.12 14.30 13.04
C LEU A 464 -6.44 13.07 13.91
N ASN A 465 -7.38 13.21 14.84
CA ASN A 465 -7.83 12.14 15.75
C ASN A 465 -8.21 10.83 15.03
N LEU A 466 -8.69 10.92 13.79
CA LEU A 466 -9.09 9.75 13.01
C LEU A 466 -7.88 8.98 12.45
N SER A 467 -6.77 9.66 12.14
CA SER A 467 -5.53 8.98 11.77
C SER A 467 -4.96 8.20 12.97
N GLU A 468 -4.96 8.81 14.16
CA GLU A 468 -4.57 8.12 15.39
C GLU A 468 -5.47 6.91 15.68
N THR A 469 -6.78 7.05 15.46
CA THR A 469 -7.75 5.96 15.61
C THR A 469 -7.44 4.82 14.63
N ALA A 470 -7.11 5.13 13.38
CA ALA A 470 -6.74 4.15 12.36
C ALA A 470 -5.45 3.39 12.75
N GLN A 471 -4.39 4.08 13.20
CA GLN A 471 -3.16 3.40 13.64
C GLN A 471 -3.41 2.52 14.88
N ALA A 472 -4.23 3.00 15.82
CA ALA A 472 -4.61 2.22 17.00
C ALA A 472 -5.45 1.00 16.63
N PHE A 473 -6.32 1.11 15.63
CA PHE A 473 -7.10 -0.01 15.11
C PHE A 473 -6.20 -1.09 14.48
N SER A 474 -5.25 -0.71 13.61
CA SER A 474 -4.27 -1.65 13.06
C SER A 474 -3.51 -2.39 14.17
N HIS A 475 -2.94 -1.67 15.15
CA HIS A 475 -2.26 -2.30 16.30
C HIS A 475 -3.20 -3.21 17.11
N PHE A 476 -4.43 -2.76 17.37
CA PHE A 476 -5.43 -3.56 18.06
C PHE A 476 -5.68 -4.89 17.35
N THR A 477 -5.83 -4.89 16.02
CA THR A 477 -6.10 -6.12 15.26
C THR A 477 -5.01 -7.17 15.46
N TRP A 478 -3.74 -6.75 15.45
CA TRP A 478 -2.62 -7.63 15.70
C TRP A 478 -2.61 -8.19 17.11
N GLN A 479 -2.77 -7.35 18.14
CA GLN A 479 -2.79 -7.85 19.51
C GLN A 479 -4.02 -8.72 19.79
N LYS A 480 -5.18 -8.36 19.23
CA LYS A 480 -6.46 -9.07 19.40
C LYS A 480 -6.44 -10.47 18.79
N THR A 481 -5.72 -10.64 17.69
CA THR A 481 -5.53 -11.92 17.02
C THR A 481 -4.27 -12.64 17.47
N PHE A 482 -3.66 -12.20 18.58
CA PHE A 482 -2.43 -12.77 19.13
C PHE A 482 -1.26 -12.80 18.14
N GLY A 483 -1.23 -11.85 17.21
CA GLY A 483 -0.20 -11.71 16.18
C GLY A 483 -0.39 -12.58 14.94
N GLN A 484 -1.57 -13.18 14.77
CA GLN A 484 -1.89 -13.97 13.57
C GLN A 484 -2.13 -13.11 12.33
N LEU A 485 -2.70 -11.91 12.51
CA LEU A 485 -3.00 -11.01 11.41
C LEU A 485 -2.87 -9.54 11.82
N VAL A 486 -2.71 -8.63 10.87
CA VAL A 486 -2.86 -7.18 11.06
C VAL A 486 -3.65 -6.59 9.91
N VAL A 487 -4.63 -5.75 10.21
CA VAL A 487 -5.41 -5.02 9.21
C VAL A 487 -4.74 -3.67 8.93
N VAL A 488 -4.43 -3.42 7.66
CA VAL A 488 -3.76 -2.22 7.14
C VAL A 488 -4.46 -1.75 5.86
N ASP A 489 -3.85 -0.80 5.13
CA ASP A 489 -4.46 -0.12 3.99
C ASP A 489 -5.80 0.54 4.34
N LEU A 490 -5.85 1.15 5.54
CA LEU A 490 -7.06 1.76 6.06
C LEU A 490 -7.41 3.01 5.25
N GLN A 491 -8.56 2.97 4.58
CA GLN A 491 -9.03 4.03 3.70
C GLN A 491 -10.56 4.06 3.64
N GLY A 492 -11.14 5.21 3.35
CA GLY A 492 -12.59 5.38 3.25
C GLY A 492 -13.04 6.80 3.55
N VAL A 493 -14.29 6.94 4.01
CA VAL A 493 -14.92 8.24 4.28
C VAL A 493 -15.25 8.34 5.76
N GLY A 494 -14.63 9.30 6.45
CA GLY A 494 -14.77 9.42 7.90
C GLY A 494 -14.43 8.11 8.61
N CYS A 495 -15.30 7.67 9.52
CA CYS A 495 -15.13 6.44 10.30
C CYS A 495 -15.55 5.14 9.57
N ILE A 496 -15.97 5.24 8.31
CA ILE A 496 -16.36 4.10 7.48
C ILE A 496 -15.25 3.78 6.50
N PHE A 497 -14.63 2.62 6.68
CA PHE A 497 -13.53 2.16 5.85
C PHE A 497 -13.98 1.16 4.77
N THR A 498 -13.19 1.05 3.71
CA THR A 498 -13.34 0.05 2.66
C THR A 498 -11.98 -0.37 2.10
N ASP A 499 -11.96 -1.47 1.33
CA ASP A 499 -10.79 -1.98 0.63
C ASP A 499 -9.53 -2.10 1.54
N PRO A 500 -9.62 -2.75 2.72
CA PRO A 500 -8.44 -2.99 3.55
C PRO A 500 -7.54 -4.07 2.94
N GLN A 501 -6.31 -4.12 3.44
CA GLN A 501 -5.43 -5.27 3.27
C GLN A 501 -5.18 -5.95 4.62
N ILE A 502 -5.05 -7.27 4.61
CA ILE A 502 -4.61 -8.04 5.79
C ILE A 502 -3.25 -8.66 5.51
N HIS A 503 -2.31 -8.47 6.43
CA HIS A 503 -1.11 -9.31 6.51
C HIS A 503 -1.36 -10.46 7.47
N SER A 504 -1.04 -11.70 7.09
CA SER A 504 -1.29 -12.88 7.92
C SER A 504 -0.16 -13.91 7.86
N LYS A 505 -0.05 -14.74 8.89
CA LYS A 505 0.96 -15.84 8.92
C LYS A 505 0.65 -16.99 7.95
N ASN A 506 -0.63 -17.23 7.66
CA ASN A 506 -1.10 -18.41 6.92
C ASN A 506 -1.33 -18.13 5.41
N GLU A 507 -0.66 -17.15 4.81
CA GLU A 507 -0.66 -16.84 3.36
C GLU A 507 -2.05 -16.81 2.66
N THR A 508 -3.10 -16.36 3.36
CA THR A 508 -4.42 -16.08 2.75
C THR A 508 -4.66 -14.56 2.69
N PHE A 509 -5.71 -14.04 2.04
CA PHE A 509 -6.03 -12.59 1.89
C PHE A 509 -5.42 -11.84 0.69
N GLY A 510 -5.30 -12.50 -0.46
CA GLY A 510 -4.99 -11.83 -1.74
C GLY A 510 -3.53 -11.39 -1.90
N CYS A 511 -3.21 -10.79 -3.05
CA CYS A 511 -1.82 -10.54 -3.45
C CYS A 511 -1.11 -9.41 -2.69
N GLY A 512 -1.85 -8.60 -1.91
CA GLY A 512 -1.28 -7.55 -1.08
C GLY A 512 -0.87 -8.01 0.32
N ASN A 513 -1.10 -9.29 0.69
CA ASN A 513 -0.61 -9.87 1.92
C ASN A 513 0.92 -10.08 1.82
N LEU A 514 1.67 -9.31 2.60
CA LEU A 514 3.13 -9.38 2.71
C LEU A 514 3.57 -10.19 3.94
N SER A 515 2.67 -10.98 4.52
CA SER A 515 2.90 -11.86 5.66
C SER A 515 3.58 -11.13 6.84
N GLU A 516 4.48 -11.79 7.56
CA GLU A 516 5.19 -11.19 8.71
C GLU A 516 6.05 -9.97 8.32
N VAL A 517 6.49 -9.87 7.06
CA VAL A 517 7.20 -8.68 6.56
C VAL A 517 6.28 -7.46 6.61
N GLY A 518 5.05 -7.59 6.10
CA GLY A 518 4.08 -6.51 6.14
C GLY A 518 3.70 -6.09 7.57
N MET A 519 3.60 -7.07 8.48
CA MET A 519 3.40 -6.79 9.92
C MET A 519 4.57 -5.98 10.48
N THR A 520 5.78 -6.39 10.18
CA THR A 520 7.02 -5.72 10.62
C THR A 520 7.12 -4.30 10.06
N ALA A 521 6.77 -4.12 8.78
CA ALA A 521 6.74 -2.81 8.13
C ALA A 521 5.77 -1.85 8.82
N PHE A 522 4.56 -2.32 9.17
CA PHE A 522 3.60 -1.52 9.96
C PHE A 522 4.18 -1.13 11.33
N PHE A 523 4.67 -2.09 12.12
CA PHE A 523 5.14 -1.81 13.47
C PHE A 523 6.40 -0.95 13.52
N ALA A 524 7.16 -0.92 12.43
CA ALA A 524 8.36 -0.12 12.39
C ALA A 524 8.10 1.38 12.27
N THR A 525 7.00 1.80 11.64
CA THR A 525 6.59 3.20 11.60
C THR A 525 5.56 3.54 12.67
N HIS A 526 4.85 2.54 13.20
CA HIS A 526 3.85 2.74 14.25
C HIS A 526 4.46 3.27 15.57
N GLU A 527 3.76 4.24 16.16
CA GLU A 527 3.99 4.72 17.53
C GLU A 527 2.69 4.64 18.33
N CYS A 528 2.76 4.13 19.56
CA CYS A 528 1.56 3.99 20.40
C CYS A 528 1.04 5.35 20.85
N ASN A 529 -0.09 5.76 20.29
CA ASN A 529 -0.85 6.94 20.71
C ASN A 529 -1.72 6.68 21.95
N ASP A 530 -2.49 7.68 22.36
CA ASP A 530 -3.31 7.62 23.59
C ASP A 530 -4.45 6.60 23.51
N ILE A 531 -4.97 6.32 22.31
CA ILE A 531 -5.98 5.26 22.10
C ILE A 531 -5.34 3.89 22.32
N CYS A 532 -4.12 3.66 21.82
CA CYS A 532 -3.37 2.42 22.08
C CYS A 532 -3.19 2.18 23.58
N LYS A 533 -2.82 3.24 24.32
CA LYS A 533 -2.61 3.17 25.78
C LYS A 533 -3.92 2.89 26.51
N ALA A 534 -5.02 3.55 26.12
CA ALA A 534 -6.33 3.36 26.71
C ALA A 534 -6.87 1.93 26.48
N LEU A 535 -6.55 1.33 25.32
CA LEU A 535 -6.85 -0.07 24.99
C LEU A 535 -5.92 -1.09 25.67
N GLY A 536 -4.89 -0.64 26.40
CA GLY A 536 -3.91 -1.54 27.01
C GLY A 536 -3.06 -2.31 26.00
N LEU A 537 -2.83 -1.73 24.81
CA LEU A 537 -1.97 -2.33 23.79
C LEU A 537 -0.50 -2.25 24.22
N LYS A 538 0.25 -3.34 24.05
CA LYS A 538 1.67 -3.42 24.42
C LYS A 538 2.51 -2.80 23.31
N ALA A 539 3.33 -1.81 23.66
CA ALA A 539 4.29 -1.23 22.70
C ALA A 539 5.29 -2.30 22.21
N VAL A 540 5.50 -2.36 20.91
CA VAL A 540 6.45 -3.29 20.27
C VAL A 540 7.87 -2.72 20.25
N LYS A 541 8.01 -1.40 20.05
CA LYS A 541 9.29 -0.70 20.19
C LYS A 541 9.65 -0.57 21.67
N HIS A 542 10.71 -1.25 22.11
CA HIS A 542 11.28 -1.03 23.43
C HIS A 542 11.85 0.40 23.50
N THR A 543 11.08 1.33 24.06
CA THR A 543 11.69 2.50 24.71
C THR A 543 12.07 2.05 26.11
N GLU A 544 13.35 2.09 26.46
CA GLU A 544 13.77 1.99 27.86
C GLU A 544 13.23 3.22 28.62
N MET A 545 11.97 3.19 29.03
CA MET A 545 11.45 4.16 29.98
C MET A 545 11.78 3.69 31.39
N LYS A 546 12.53 4.52 32.12
CA LYS A 546 12.87 4.27 33.52
C LYS A 546 11.59 4.05 34.34
N PRO A 547 11.53 3.03 35.23
CA PRO A 547 10.31 2.63 35.95
C PRO A 547 9.64 3.71 36.83
N LYS A 548 10.28 4.87 37.03
CA LYS A 548 9.84 5.90 37.98
C LYS A 548 8.81 6.90 37.42
N GLU A 549 8.57 6.96 36.11
CA GLU A 549 7.60 7.90 35.51
C GLU A 549 6.21 7.32 35.24
N ILE A 550 6.07 5.98 35.23
CA ILE A 550 4.80 5.31 34.91
C ILE A 550 3.77 5.48 36.05
N ALA A 551 4.23 5.56 37.30
CA ALA A 551 3.35 5.63 38.47
C ALA A 551 2.69 7.01 38.71
N SER A 552 3.26 8.11 38.18
CA SER A 552 2.74 9.46 38.42
C SER A 552 1.73 9.93 37.36
N LYS A 553 1.74 9.36 36.15
CA LYS A 553 0.80 9.70 35.06
C LYS A 553 -0.44 8.80 34.95
N ALA A 554 -0.45 7.63 35.58
CA ALA A 554 -1.60 6.71 35.56
C ALA A 554 -2.84 7.20 36.36
N LYS A 555 -2.75 8.35 37.04
CA LYS A 555 -3.82 8.93 37.84
C LYS A 555 -4.51 10.09 37.11
N LYS A 556 -5.36 9.73 36.12
CA LYS A 556 -6.53 10.45 35.57
C LYS A 556 -6.62 10.26 34.05
N LEU A 557 -7.32 9.22 33.61
CA LEU A 557 -8.06 9.30 32.34
C LEU A 557 -9.31 8.41 32.37
N SER A 558 -10.11 8.48 33.42
CA SER A 558 -11.52 8.05 33.35
C SER A 558 -12.37 9.19 32.77
N LYS A 559 -12.03 9.66 31.57
CA LYS A 559 -12.93 10.57 30.85
C LYS A 559 -14.03 9.68 30.30
N LYS A 560 -15.26 9.84 30.81
CA LYS A 560 -16.43 9.10 30.33
C LYS A 560 -16.54 9.35 28.82
N VAL A 561 -16.31 8.32 28.00
CA VAL A 561 -16.36 8.47 26.54
C VAL A 561 -17.75 8.95 26.15
N ALA A 562 -17.79 9.99 25.32
CA ALA A 562 -19.04 10.63 24.93
C ALA A 562 -19.93 9.64 24.15
N ASN A 563 -21.23 9.65 24.42
CA ASN A 563 -22.22 8.86 23.69
C ASN A 563 -22.52 9.48 22.31
N LYS A 564 -21.51 9.55 21.45
CA LYS A 564 -21.62 10.12 20.10
C LYS A 564 -22.40 9.20 19.17
N ALA A 565 -22.99 9.80 18.14
CA ALA A 565 -23.49 9.04 17.00
C ALA A 565 -22.29 8.48 16.22
N MET A 566 -22.41 7.24 15.78
CA MET A 566 -21.47 6.58 14.89
C MET A 566 -22.20 6.06 13.67
N THR A 567 -21.53 6.10 12.52
CA THR A 567 -22.04 5.48 11.29
C THR A 567 -21.69 4.00 11.31
N CYS A 568 -22.63 3.15 10.89
CA CYS A 568 -22.44 1.72 10.75
C CYS A 568 -22.96 1.26 9.39
N SER A 569 -22.32 0.26 8.80
CA SER A 569 -22.84 -0.44 7.63
C SER A 569 -23.77 -1.57 8.08
N CYS A 570 -25.04 -1.50 7.65
CA CYS A 570 -26.03 -2.53 7.93
C CYS A 570 -25.60 -3.87 7.32
N PRO A 571 -25.43 -4.95 8.08
CA PRO A 571 -24.96 -6.25 7.57
C PRO A 571 -26.04 -7.05 6.82
N LEU A 572 -27.24 -6.48 6.59
CA LEU A 572 -28.30 -7.08 5.76
C LEU A 572 -28.30 -6.47 4.35
N CYS A 573 -28.49 -5.15 4.25
CA CYS A 573 -28.57 -4.44 2.96
C CYS A 573 -27.30 -3.65 2.60
N GLY A 574 -26.34 -3.51 3.51
CA GLY A 574 -25.14 -2.70 3.32
C GLY A 574 -25.32 -1.20 3.56
N SER A 575 -26.55 -0.67 3.61
CA SER A 575 -26.81 0.77 3.79
C SER A 575 -26.15 1.34 5.04
N MET A 576 -25.66 2.58 4.94
CA MET A 576 -25.13 3.31 6.08
C MET A 576 -26.27 3.77 6.99
N THR A 577 -26.10 3.59 8.30
CA THR A 577 -27.05 4.05 9.32
C THR A 577 -26.31 4.69 10.48
N MET A 578 -26.91 5.67 11.12
CA MET A 578 -26.35 6.32 12.30
C MET A 578 -26.99 5.75 13.55
N VAL A 579 -26.17 5.31 14.51
CA VAL A 579 -26.62 4.81 15.81
C VAL A 579 -25.84 5.47 16.93
N ARG A 580 -26.43 5.57 18.12
CA ARG A 580 -25.67 6.02 19.29
C ARG A 580 -24.72 4.91 19.73
N ARG A 581 -23.53 5.29 20.17
CA ARG A 581 -22.53 4.35 20.71
C ARG A 581 -23.10 3.41 21.79
N SER A 582 -23.89 3.94 22.71
CA SER A 582 -24.56 3.15 23.75
C SER A 582 -25.53 2.09 23.18
N GLU A 583 -26.29 2.43 22.14
CA GLU A 583 -27.21 1.51 21.46
C GLU A 583 -26.43 0.43 20.70
N PHE A 584 -25.33 0.80 20.05
CA PHE A 584 -24.42 -0.15 19.41
C PHE A 584 -23.86 -1.15 20.43
N ILE A 585 -23.31 -0.67 21.54
CA ILE A 585 -22.75 -1.54 22.59
C ILE A 585 -23.84 -2.45 23.17
N ALA A 586 -25.01 -1.92 23.50
CA ALA A 586 -26.11 -2.69 24.06
C ALA A 586 -26.57 -3.81 23.10
N ALA A 587 -26.71 -3.51 21.80
CA ALA A 587 -27.11 -4.50 20.80
C ALA A 587 -26.15 -5.69 20.75
N TYR A 588 -24.84 -5.44 20.69
CA TYR A 588 -23.84 -6.51 20.62
C TYR A 588 -23.65 -7.25 21.95
N GLN A 589 -23.84 -6.59 23.09
CA GLN A 589 -23.88 -7.26 24.40
C GLN A 589 -25.07 -8.24 24.52
N GLU A 590 -26.19 -7.92 23.88
CA GLU A 590 -27.34 -8.82 23.73
C GLU A 590 -27.15 -9.87 22.61
N GLY A 591 -25.99 -9.89 21.95
CA GLY A 591 -25.69 -10.81 20.85
C GLY A 591 -26.45 -10.50 19.56
N ARG A 592 -26.86 -9.24 19.35
CA ARG A 592 -27.57 -8.76 18.16
C ARG A 592 -26.69 -7.82 17.33
N GLU A 593 -26.76 -7.97 16.01
CA GLU A 593 -26.17 -7.00 15.08
C GLU A 593 -27.04 -5.73 15.02
N VAL A 594 -26.44 -4.62 14.60
CA VAL A 594 -27.15 -3.36 14.35
C VAL A 594 -27.63 -3.33 12.90
N TYR A 595 -28.93 -3.13 12.71
CA TYR A 595 -29.57 -3.03 11.39
C TYR A 595 -30.10 -1.60 11.16
N CYS A 596 -30.17 -1.17 9.90
CA CYS A 596 -30.87 0.08 9.57
C CYS A 596 -32.38 -0.06 9.80
N GLU A 597 -33.06 1.06 10.06
CA GLU A 597 -34.50 1.10 10.36
C GLU A 597 -35.37 0.36 9.32
N PRO A 598 -35.17 0.50 7.99
CA PRO A 598 -35.94 -0.28 7.01
C PRO A 598 -35.75 -1.79 7.15
N CYS A 599 -34.52 -2.24 7.44
CA CYS A 599 -34.25 -3.66 7.65
C CYS A 599 -34.86 -4.17 8.96
N ILE A 600 -34.93 -3.34 10.01
CA ILE A 600 -35.61 -3.70 11.26
C ILE A 600 -37.09 -3.94 10.97
N ALA A 601 -37.77 -2.97 10.35
CA ALA A 601 -39.19 -3.06 10.02
C ALA A 601 -39.51 -4.30 9.16
N LYS A 602 -38.75 -4.53 8.07
CA LYS A 602 -38.91 -5.72 7.22
C LYS A 602 -38.58 -7.03 7.96
N SER A 603 -37.69 -6.99 8.95
CA SER A 603 -37.33 -8.17 9.75
C SER A 603 -38.38 -8.52 10.82
N GLU A 604 -39.25 -7.58 11.20
CA GLU A 604 -40.32 -7.82 12.18
C GLU A 604 -41.42 -8.72 11.63
N GLU A 605 -41.66 -8.71 10.32
CA GLU A 605 -42.55 -9.65 9.66
C GLU A 605 -42.06 -11.09 9.91
N LYS A 606 -42.91 -11.90 10.57
CA LYS A 606 -42.60 -13.30 10.89
C LYS A 606 -43.55 -14.26 10.18
N LEU A 607 -42.98 -15.31 9.58
CA LEU A 607 -43.74 -16.47 9.11
C LEU A 607 -43.79 -17.55 10.19
N ARG A 608 -44.90 -18.28 10.25
CA ARG A 608 -45.11 -19.44 11.14
C ARG A 608 -44.93 -20.73 10.37
N GLN A 609 -44.09 -21.63 10.87
CA GLN A 609 -43.86 -22.96 10.30
C GLN A 609 -43.82 -24.04 11.39
N LYS A 610 -44.12 -25.31 11.06
CA LYS A 610 -43.94 -26.44 11.96
C LYS A 610 -42.51 -26.97 11.87
N CYS A 611 -41.87 -27.20 13.01
CA CYS A 611 -40.55 -27.82 13.08
C CYS A 611 -40.60 -29.26 12.57
N ASN A 612 -39.70 -29.63 11.65
CA ASN A 612 -39.64 -30.98 11.10
C ASN A 612 -39.31 -32.06 12.16
N VAL A 613 -38.61 -31.68 13.24
CA VAL A 613 -38.19 -32.58 14.34
C VAL A 613 -39.28 -32.68 15.41
N CYS A 614 -39.50 -31.63 16.20
CA CYS A 614 -40.43 -31.69 17.34
C CYS A 614 -41.90 -31.39 17.00
N LYS A 615 -42.20 -31.09 15.72
CA LYS A 615 -43.54 -30.73 15.20
C LYS A 615 -44.19 -29.48 15.81
N LYS A 616 -43.54 -28.81 16.78
CA LYS A 616 -44.00 -27.54 17.36
C LYS A 616 -43.91 -26.41 16.33
N LYS A 617 -44.88 -25.49 16.40
CA LYS A 617 -44.87 -24.27 15.58
C LYS A 617 -43.77 -23.32 16.09
N PHE A 618 -43.05 -22.70 15.18
CA PHE A 618 -42.08 -21.66 15.47
C PHE A 618 -42.19 -20.54 14.44
N THR A 619 -41.63 -19.38 14.77
CA THR A 619 -41.60 -18.21 13.89
C THR A 619 -40.19 -17.87 13.46
N PHE A 620 -40.05 -17.35 12.25
CA PHE A 620 -38.80 -16.82 11.72
C PHE A 620 -39.06 -15.64 10.78
N SER A 621 -38.05 -14.80 10.54
CA SER A 621 -38.16 -13.70 9.57
C SER A 621 -37.73 -14.20 8.18
N PRO A 622 -38.62 -14.21 7.18
CA PRO A 622 -38.24 -14.57 5.82
C PRO A 622 -37.25 -13.56 5.23
N TYR A 623 -37.48 -12.26 5.48
CA TYR A 623 -36.61 -11.18 5.03
C TYR A 623 -35.17 -11.38 5.53
N TRP A 624 -34.98 -11.64 6.83
CA TRP A 624 -33.63 -11.84 7.38
C TRP A 624 -32.88 -13.00 6.71
N HIS A 625 -33.54 -14.15 6.53
CA HIS A 625 -32.92 -15.31 5.87
C HIS A 625 -32.61 -14.99 4.40
N SER A 626 -33.54 -14.30 3.72
CA SER A 626 -33.36 -13.84 2.35
C SER A 626 -32.29 -12.77 2.21
N MET A 627 -31.97 -11.93 3.20
CA MET A 627 -30.88 -10.95 3.07
C MET A 627 -29.50 -11.59 3.37
N LYS A 628 -29.48 -12.60 4.26
CA LYS A 628 -28.28 -13.34 4.65
C LYS A 628 -27.90 -14.50 3.71
N GLY A 629 -28.69 -14.77 2.67
CA GLY A 629 -28.43 -15.93 1.79
C GLY A 629 -28.60 -17.28 2.45
N MET A 630 -29.48 -17.34 3.44
CA MET A 630 -29.80 -18.57 4.14
C MET A 630 -31.15 -19.10 3.68
N GLU A 631 -31.24 -20.42 3.58
CA GLU A 631 -32.54 -21.08 3.38
C GLU A 631 -33.46 -20.83 4.58
N SER A 632 -34.76 -20.87 4.33
CA SER A 632 -35.74 -20.77 5.41
C SER A 632 -35.59 -21.98 6.35
N PRO A 633 -35.56 -21.76 7.68
CA PRO A 633 -35.32 -22.82 8.63
C PRO A 633 -36.47 -23.82 8.59
N THR A 634 -36.14 -25.11 8.56
CA THR A 634 -37.13 -26.20 8.57
C THR A 634 -37.34 -26.77 9.98
N SER A 635 -36.48 -26.40 10.93
CA SER A 635 -36.56 -26.85 12.33
C SER A 635 -36.41 -25.66 13.30
N CYS A 636 -36.91 -25.80 14.53
CA CYS A 636 -36.82 -24.73 15.51
C CYS A 636 -35.43 -24.66 16.14
N LYS A 637 -35.04 -23.48 16.65
CA LYS A 637 -33.73 -23.22 17.26
C LYS A 637 -33.33 -24.24 18.34
N THR A 638 -34.28 -24.75 19.13
CA THR A 638 -34.00 -25.76 20.16
C THR A 638 -33.57 -27.08 19.53
N CYS A 639 -34.25 -27.52 18.47
CA CYS A 639 -33.92 -28.76 17.76
C CYS A 639 -32.60 -28.62 16.98
N GLU A 640 -32.32 -27.47 16.37
CA GLU A 640 -31.02 -27.22 15.70
C GLU A 640 -29.86 -27.32 16.68
N LYS A 641 -29.97 -26.70 17.86
CA LYS A 641 -28.92 -26.76 18.89
C LYS A 641 -28.67 -28.19 19.38
N SER A 642 -29.71 -29.01 19.56
CA SER A 642 -29.57 -30.40 20.00
C SER A 642 -28.91 -31.31 18.96
N VAL A 643 -29.10 -31.03 17.66
CA VAL A 643 -28.44 -31.77 16.58
C VAL A 643 -26.95 -31.42 16.56
N ASN A 644 -26.60 -30.13 16.68
CA ASN A 644 -25.22 -29.67 16.71
C ASN A 644 -24.45 -30.10 17.97
N SER A 645 -25.11 -30.26 19.12
CA SER A 645 -24.47 -30.78 20.35
C SER A 645 -24.16 -32.28 20.27
N ASN A 646 -24.99 -33.07 19.58
CA ASN A 646 -24.75 -34.50 19.39
C ASN A 646 -23.58 -34.79 18.44
N PHE A 647 -23.34 -33.92 17.44
CA PHE A 647 -22.17 -34.01 16.56
C PHE A 647 -20.85 -33.65 17.25
N LYS A 648 -20.85 -32.78 18.27
CA LYS A 648 -19.64 -32.43 19.05
C LYS A 648 -19.21 -33.50 20.06
N GLN A 649 -20.04 -34.50 20.36
CA GLN A 649 -19.67 -35.63 21.22
C GLN A 649 -19.12 -36.85 20.46
N SER A 650 -19.05 -36.80 19.13
CA SER A 650 -18.65 -37.92 18.27
C SER A 650 -17.39 -37.66 17.42
N SER A 651 -16.55 -36.70 17.78
CA SER A 651 -15.21 -36.54 17.20
C SER A 651 -14.16 -36.93 18.25
N PRO A 652 -13.21 -37.84 17.94
CA PRO A 652 -12.22 -38.36 18.90
C PRO A 652 -11.33 -37.27 19.50
#